data_AF-A0A8H6XB17-F1
#
_entry.id   AF-A0A8H6XB17-F1
#
_cell.length_a   1.000
_cell.length_b   1.000
_cell.length_c   1.000
_cell.angle_alpha   90.00
_cell.angle_beta   90.00
_cell.angle_gamma   90.00
#
_symmetry.space_group_name_H-M   'P 1'
#
loop_
_entity.id
_entity.type
_entity.pdbx_description
1 polymer ?
#
loop_
_entity_poly.entity_id
_entity_poly.type
_entity_poly.pdbx_seq_one_letter_code
_entity_poly.pdbx_strand_id
1 'polypeptide(L)'
;MLPFALLWVLDCALLSGSIAVPTLRARTVVSESAWRKPNITQTLPDLINTASAALVKAVNGASTADQFNGQTYENVATTYSEMAEFDMLTNQTQYEESLQQSFSRTQETRPNFEDTDVTEFLACETYGYAATRAYAAYQNSSFLDFAIQSWSFGRSYTLSQGFTSLPVKNFTLQGSCNGATMVGGTFWTTTVSDPSIAAMSTGYFMLLSALLFEATSNSVYLQAATDSVNFIQSQLYSTSGFVLEQISGSANDTCEILSNDVDSFNSGLLIEGLAVLVAQTHDATMQTSLENLITNVLSNAPWQTTTGIIIKGDDKVVRGLLAAYMRNVTTPTVHQNLRDYLAVQFNAVSDLATNGDDIYAAQWTGPPSSSFSLPNQLSALSALLSAAYVVASDEAAEASSTPSPSGSASSSAASSTSSATSSSTPPAAIAGATIAGVFIIALATVVLVIFRRRAQARRLTAPAPMSTSQPVLSPSGYSLPASYSAPTSNASQPLSDPSFVHPSDLSLPRAPPAHPSAPPTDFSFIPRSYVVAEKGRPLPRHVPQLSQVSGTVITTSTGSSSYGNILSATGADAGSPVHRDSRLPGGAEEPPPILGCALCSESVPTLRARDLVSESSWRKPDVTQSLPDLINLASAALGKAIDGSSIVNQFNGQTYEIVATLYSEMAELDLVTNQTQYEDTLQQSFFKTQEIRPNFSDVECVLSALVNVRLEIPFQVEFRPVGETYGYAALCAYAAYKNSTFLDFAIQSWSFGRSYTLSQASTTLVGKNFTIVGSCNGTTMAGGTFLTTTASDPSVAAMSTGYFMLLSAMLFEATSNPIYLQAATDSAVFIQSQLYTSNGFVLQIISASANDTCKVLDDTVNSFNSGLFIEGLAVLVSQTQNATTQTLLENLITNVLFNGPWNTPTGIIAQGGGKNGDAILVRALATAYLRNVTTPAIRQNLRDYIAVQFNAVVDLATNGDDIYADQWTGPPSSSLSLGNQTSALSPLLSAAHLMASNVTTVGLPSSSPSGSGSTSQTSHRNTATIAGGTVGGVLALVVVFILYRMLRRSARRRALATPAMVSTTQPFFPLPYEPLFAPTSSTKTSSTKSQLRSDNSSSVPHPYAGGKKARHPLPRALPAPIPVQLPPAPDPVHINANPQDLPIAQLVQLLNQRLGNHQWNPQETLPGYRTT
;
A
#
# COMPACT_ATOMS: atom_id res chain seq x y z
N MET A 1 -75.10 -16.30 -7.51
CA MET A 1 -73.73 -15.92 -7.93
C MET A 1 -72.75 -16.11 -6.78
N LEU A 2 -72.45 -17.36 -6.45
CA LEU A 2 -71.13 -17.83 -6.01
C LEU A 2 -70.69 -18.74 -7.17
N PRO A 3 -69.42 -18.77 -7.65
CA PRO A 3 -68.20 -18.70 -6.82
C PRO A 3 -67.04 -17.88 -7.42
N PHE A 4 -66.45 -16.94 -6.66
CA PHE A 4 -65.14 -16.34 -7.02
C PHE A 4 -64.26 -15.96 -5.81
N ALA A 5 -64.85 -15.72 -4.63
CA ALA A 5 -64.11 -15.29 -3.43
C ALA A 5 -63.26 -16.37 -2.75
N LEU A 6 -63.41 -17.66 -3.10
CA LEU A 6 -62.72 -18.75 -2.38
C LEU A 6 -61.30 -19.06 -2.89
N LEU A 7 -60.97 -18.66 -4.13
CA LEU A 7 -59.64 -18.92 -4.72
C LEU A 7 -58.59 -17.94 -4.21
N TRP A 8 -58.95 -16.66 -4.05
CA TRP A 8 -58.02 -15.59 -3.65
C TRP A 8 -57.50 -15.70 -2.20
N VAL A 9 -58.12 -16.53 -1.36
CA VAL A 9 -57.69 -16.74 0.04
C VAL A 9 -56.72 -17.93 0.18
N LEU A 10 -56.67 -18.85 -0.80
CA LEU A 10 -55.71 -19.96 -0.78
C LEU A 10 -54.32 -19.52 -1.27
N ASP A 11 -54.24 -18.72 -2.35
CA ASP A 11 -52.95 -18.30 -2.91
C ASP A 11 -52.13 -17.44 -1.93
N CYS A 12 -52.77 -16.56 -1.15
CA CYS A 12 -52.09 -15.79 -0.10
C CYS A 12 -51.64 -16.63 1.11
N ALA A 13 -52.18 -17.84 1.32
CA ALA A 13 -51.83 -18.70 2.45
C ALA A 13 -50.64 -19.65 2.16
N LEU A 14 -50.30 -19.85 0.89
CA LEU A 14 -49.22 -20.76 0.47
C LEU A 14 -47.88 -20.07 0.20
N LEU A 15 -47.83 -18.74 0.20
CA LEU A 15 -46.62 -17.93 -0.06
C LEU A 15 -45.93 -17.37 1.20
N SER A 16 -46.51 -17.55 2.39
CA SER A 16 -45.94 -17.07 3.67
C SER A 16 -45.58 -18.21 4.63
N GLY A 17 -45.33 -19.41 4.10
CA GLY A 17 -45.09 -20.65 4.87
C GLY A 17 -43.63 -21.12 4.93
N SER A 18 -42.70 -20.40 4.29
CA SER A 18 -41.27 -20.76 4.26
C SER A 18 -40.60 -20.46 5.61
N ILE A 19 -40.76 -21.37 6.57
CA ILE A 19 -39.79 -21.50 7.67
C ILE A 19 -38.46 -21.84 7.02
N ALA A 20 -37.55 -20.87 6.98
CA ALA A 20 -36.17 -21.09 6.61
C ALA A 20 -35.48 -21.90 7.71
N VAL A 21 -35.71 -23.21 7.71
CA VAL A 21 -34.72 -24.15 8.24
C VAL A 21 -33.43 -23.82 7.49
N PRO A 22 -32.36 -23.36 8.15
CA PRO A 22 -31.11 -23.12 7.46
C PRO A 22 -30.64 -24.46 6.93
N THR A 23 -30.75 -24.67 5.62
CA THR A 23 -30.07 -25.77 4.97
C THR A 23 -28.60 -25.52 5.18
N LEU A 24 -27.99 -26.23 6.12
CA LEU A 24 -26.55 -26.46 6.11
C LEU A 24 -26.25 -27.14 4.78
N ARG A 25 -25.97 -26.33 3.76
CA ARG A 25 -25.01 -26.74 2.73
C ARG A 25 -23.77 -27.07 3.53
N ALA A 26 -23.46 -28.36 3.64
CA ALA A 26 -22.13 -28.77 4.03
C ALA A 26 -21.20 -28.14 2.99
N ARG A 27 -20.58 -27.01 3.35
CA ARG A 27 -19.59 -26.31 2.53
C ARG A 27 -18.44 -27.29 2.45
N THR A 28 -18.40 -28.07 1.36
CA THR A 28 -17.38 -29.09 1.16
C THR A 28 -16.04 -28.38 1.20
N VAL A 29 -15.33 -28.56 2.31
CA VAL A 29 -13.94 -28.13 2.46
C VAL A 29 -13.20 -28.61 1.22
N VAL A 30 -12.41 -27.73 0.62
CA VAL A 30 -11.63 -28.07 -0.58
C VAL A 30 -10.85 -29.33 -0.24
N SER A 31 -11.09 -30.42 -0.98
CA SER A 31 -10.51 -31.72 -0.62
C SER A 31 -9.00 -31.58 -0.48
N GLU A 32 -8.45 -32.10 0.61
CA GLU A 32 -7.01 -32.15 0.92
C GLU A 32 -6.16 -32.58 -0.30
N SER A 33 -6.72 -33.45 -1.15
CA SER A 33 -6.13 -33.92 -2.41
C SER A 33 -5.85 -32.84 -3.47
N ALA A 34 -6.42 -31.64 -3.33
CA ALA A 34 -6.19 -30.49 -4.21
C ALA A 34 -5.14 -29.49 -3.67
N TRP A 35 -4.73 -29.63 -2.41
CA TRP A 35 -3.75 -28.72 -1.79
C TRP A 35 -2.32 -28.97 -2.27
N ARG A 36 -1.54 -27.91 -2.49
CA ARG A 36 -0.18 -27.99 -3.04
C ARG A 36 0.82 -28.41 -1.96
N LYS A 37 1.31 -29.66 -2.02
CA LYS A 37 2.30 -30.22 -1.08
C LYS A 37 1.88 -30.04 0.39
N PRO A 38 0.81 -30.71 0.86
CA PRO A 38 0.34 -30.63 2.26
C PRO A 38 1.28 -31.31 3.29
N ASN A 39 2.54 -31.59 2.93
CA ASN A 39 3.51 -32.27 3.79
C ASN A 39 4.85 -31.52 3.77
N ILE A 40 5.41 -31.30 4.96
CA ILE A 40 6.80 -30.86 5.14
C ILE A 40 7.70 -32.10 5.01
N THR A 41 8.83 -31.96 4.31
CA THR A 41 9.77 -33.08 4.03
C THR A 41 11.21 -32.79 4.49
N GLN A 42 11.44 -31.56 4.94
CA GLN A 42 12.68 -31.02 5.46
C GLN A 42 12.81 -31.36 6.94
N THR A 43 14.03 -31.58 7.44
CA THR A 43 14.22 -31.89 8.87
C THR A 43 14.09 -30.63 9.72
N LEU A 44 13.73 -30.76 11.01
CA LEU A 44 13.65 -29.63 11.93
C LEU A 44 14.92 -28.74 11.92
N PRO A 45 16.16 -29.29 11.92
CA PRO A 45 17.37 -28.49 11.71
C PRO A 45 17.40 -27.69 10.39
N ASP A 46 16.90 -28.22 9.27
CA ASP A 46 16.88 -27.52 7.99
C ASP A 46 15.86 -26.37 8.00
N LEU A 47 14.70 -26.59 8.60
CA LEU A 47 13.67 -25.57 8.81
C LEU A 47 14.20 -24.43 9.70
N ILE A 48 14.84 -24.75 10.82
CA ILE A 48 15.48 -23.78 11.72
C ILE A 48 16.58 -23.00 10.99
N ASN A 49 17.43 -23.64 10.18
CA ASN A 49 18.45 -22.94 9.40
C ASN A 49 17.83 -21.95 8.40
N THR A 50 16.74 -22.35 7.72
CA THR A 50 16.04 -21.53 6.72
C THR A 50 15.36 -20.31 7.37
N ALA A 51 14.63 -20.53 8.46
CA ALA A 51 14.02 -19.45 9.25
C ALA A 51 15.10 -18.51 9.85
N SER A 52 16.23 -19.05 10.31
CA SER A 52 17.34 -18.25 10.85
C SER A 52 17.95 -17.33 9.79
N ALA A 53 18.16 -17.82 8.56
CA ALA A 53 18.68 -17.01 7.46
C ALA A 53 17.69 -15.90 7.05
N ALA A 54 16.40 -16.23 6.96
CA ALA A 54 15.33 -15.28 6.68
C ALA A 54 15.21 -14.20 7.77
N LEU A 55 15.26 -14.59 9.06
CA LEU A 55 15.24 -13.68 10.22
C LEU A 55 16.46 -12.77 10.25
N VAL A 56 17.67 -13.29 9.99
CA VAL A 56 18.88 -12.45 9.92
C VAL A 56 18.73 -11.36 8.84
N LYS A 57 18.03 -11.61 7.74
CA LYS A 57 17.72 -10.56 6.76
C LYS A 57 16.68 -9.56 7.27
N ALA A 58 15.61 -10.01 7.94
CA ALA A 58 14.63 -9.11 8.56
C ALA A 58 15.29 -8.17 9.60
N VAL A 59 16.08 -8.72 10.53
CA VAL A 59 16.81 -7.95 11.55
C VAL A 59 17.81 -6.97 10.94
N ASN A 60 18.53 -7.36 9.87
CA ASN A 60 19.42 -6.44 9.16
C ASN A 60 18.62 -5.32 8.46
N GLY A 61 17.45 -5.61 7.89
CA GLY A 61 16.57 -4.62 7.26
C GLY A 61 15.92 -3.64 8.24
N ALA A 62 15.64 -4.08 9.47
CA ALA A 62 15.08 -3.22 10.53
C ALA A 62 16.13 -2.40 11.30
N SER A 63 17.43 -2.69 11.16
CA SER A 63 18.51 -2.11 11.98
C SER A 63 19.33 -1.01 11.30
N THR A 64 18.85 -0.45 10.17
CA THR A 64 19.60 0.53 9.36
C THR A 64 19.65 1.94 9.95
N ALA A 65 20.45 2.09 11.02
CA ALA A 65 20.92 3.32 11.67
C ALA A 65 19.85 4.22 12.34
N ASP A 66 18.80 4.61 11.62
CA ASP A 66 17.66 5.36 12.14
C ASP A 66 16.43 4.42 12.17
N GLN A 67 15.98 4.00 13.35
CA GLN A 67 14.99 2.91 13.50
C GLN A 67 13.60 3.15 12.87
N PHE A 68 13.32 4.37 12.38
CA PHE A 68 12.04 4.77 11.79
C PHE A 68 12.18 5.40 10.39
N ASN A 69 13.39 5.43 9.82
CA ASN A 69 13.66 6.14 8.57
C ASN A 69 13.34 5.27 7.34
N GLY A 70 12.06 5.22 6.97
CA GLY A 70 11.56 4.48 5.81
C GLY A 70 11.04 3.06 6.08
N GLN A 71 10.87 2.68 7.34
CA GLN A 71 10.14 1.47 7.75
C GLN A 71 8.95 1.87 8.63
N THR A 72 7.80 1.20 8.47
CA THR A 72 6.66 1.38 9.38
C THR A 72 6.99 0.85 10.77
N TYR A 73 6.46 1.50 11.80
CA TYR A 73 6.65 1.12 13.19
C TYR A 73 6.16 -0.32 13.50
N GLU A 74 5.07 -0.77 12.84
CA GLU A 74 4.58 -2.16 12.91
C GLU A 74 5.65 -3.18 12.48
N ASN A 75 6.28 -3.02 11.30
CA ASN A 75 7.35 -3.92 10.83
C ASN A 75 8.49 -4.10 11.84
N VAL A 76 8.86 -3.04 12.56
CA VAL A 76 9.91 -3.08 13.59
C VAL A 76 9.43 -3.89 14.80
N ALA A 77 8.19 -3.65 15.25
CA ALA A 77 7.54 -4.42 16.30
C ALA A 77 7.41 -5.91 15.93
N THR A 78 6.96 -6.22 14.71
CA THR A 78 6.85 -7.58 14.18
C THR A 78 8.23 -8.23 14.07
N THR A 79 9.27 -7.50 13.65
CA THR A 79 10.65 -8.03 13.67
C THR A 79 11.04 -8.45 15.10
N TYR A 80 10.64 -7.70 16.13
CA TYR A 80 10.89 -8.06 17.53
C TYR A 80 10.09 -9.30 17.99
N SER A 81 8.84 -9.51 17.51
CA SER A 81 8.11 -10.76 17.80
C SER A 81 8.75 -11.96 17.13
N GLU A 82 9.10 -11.88 15.85
CA GLU A 82 9.74 -13.00 15.13
C GLU A 82 11.14 -13.35 15.70
N MET A 83 11.89 -12.35 16.22
CA MET A 83 13.14 -12.57 16.98
C MET A 83 12.91 -13.40 18.25
N ALA A 84 11.88 -13.06 19.03
CA ALA A 84 11.52 -13.77 20.25
C ALA A 84 10.97 -15.18 19.97
N GLU A 85 10.16 -15.35 18.92
CA GLU A 85 9.64 -16.66 18.52
C GLU A 85 10.74 -17.59 18.02
N PHE A 86 11.72 -17.11 17.27
CA PHE A 86 12.86 -17.93 16.86
C PHE A 86 13.69 -18.41 18.07
N ASP A 87 13.95 -17.53 19.05
CA ASP A 87 14.63 -17.90 20.29
C ASP A 87 13.80 -18.91 21.11
N MET A 88 12.47 -18.71 21.20
CA MET A 88 11.55 -19.64 21.89
C MET A 88 11.48 -21.02 21.22
N LEU A 89 11.34 -21.07 19.90
CA LEU A 89 11.37 -22.28 19.07
C LEU A 89 12.66 -23.08 19.27
N THR A 90 13.79 -22.38 19.31
CA THR A 90 15.12 -23.01 19.37
C THR A 90 15.68 -23.17 20.79
N ASN A 91 14.94 -22.72 21.81
CA ASN A 91 15.35 -22.67 23.22
C ASN A 91 16.70 -21.95 23.41
N GLN A 92 16.78 -20.73 22.88
CA GLN A 92 17.95 -19.85 22.90
C GLN A 92 17.59 -18.46 23.44
N THR A 93 18.62 -17.69 23.77
CA THR A 93 18.51 -16.27 24.19
C THR A 93 19.42 -15.38 23.35
N GLN A 94 19.54 -15.68 22.05
CA GLN A 94 20.44 -14.96 21.13
C GLN A 94 20.04 -13.49 20.99
N TYR A 95 18.75 -13.19 21.06
CA TYR A 95 18.18 -11.88 20.81
C TYR A 95 17.76 -11.12 22.07
N GLU A 96 17.69 -11.76 23.24
CA GLU A 96 17.18 -11.16 24.51
C GLU A 96 17.81 -9.79 24.81
N GLU A 97 19.13 -9.69 24.87
CA GLU A 97 19.84 -8.43 25.17
C GLU A 97 19.56 -7.36 24.10
N SER A 98 19.48 -7.76 22.83
CA SER A 98 19.20 -6.85 21.71
C SER A 98 17.76 -6.32 21.76
N LEU A 99 16.81 -7.18 22.11
CA LEU A 99 15.41 -6.81 22.32
C LEU A 99 15.27 -5.89 23.53
N GLN A 100 15.88 -6.20 24.68
CA GLN A 100 15.78 -5.36 25.88
C GLN A 100 16.33 -3.94 25.62
N GLN A 101 17.45 -3.81 24.91
CA GLN A 101 17.99 -2.52 24.48
C GLN A 101 17.07 -1.80 23.47
N SER A 102 16.43 -2.54 22.56
CA SER A 102 15.58 -1.97 21.50
C SER A 102 14.22 -1.51 22.02
N PHE A 103 13.58 -2.27 22.91
CA PHE A 103 12.36 -1.84 23.61
C PHE A 103 12.64 -0.64 24.52
N SER A 104 13.72 -0.66 25.33
CA SER A 104 14.12 0.48 26.16
C SER A 104 14.31 1.75 25.32
N ARG A 105 15.07 1.68 24.22
CA ARG A 105 15.28 2.85 23.33
C ARG A 105 14.00 3.30 22.64
N THR A 106 13.13 2.38 22.23
CA THR A 106 11.84 2.77 21.64
C THR A 106 11.02 3.53 22.68
N GLN A 107 10.90 3.01 23.91
CA GLN A 107 10.18 3.66 25.02
C GLN A 107 10.81 5.01 25.44
N GLU A 108 12.13 5.18 25.30
CA GLU A 108 12.84 6.46 25.51
C GLU A 108 12.52 7.50 24.40
N THR A 109 12.31 7.06 23.16
CA THR A 109 12.05 7.93 22.00
C THR A 109 10.57 8.20 21.75
N ARG A 110 9.71 7.23 22.06
CA ARG A 110 8.25 7.21 21.86
C ARG A 110 7.59 6.65 23.14
N PRO A 111 7.28 7.49 24.14
CA PRO A 111 6.72 7.04 25.41
C PRO A 111 5.39 6.27 25.24
N ASN A 112 5.28 5.12 25.91
CA ASN A 112 4.17 4.15 25.79
C ASN A 112 4.07 3.47 24.42
N PHE A 113 5.14 3.55 23.61
CA PHE A 113 5.19 3.09 22.23
C PHE A 113 4.22 3.82 21.29
N GLU A 114 3.78 5.03 21.64
CA GLU A 114 2.91 5.90 20.83
C GLU A 114 3.65 6.43 19.59
N ASP A 115 3.14 6.13 18.39
CA ASP A 115 3.60 6.81 17.18
C ASP A 115 2.92 8.18 17.06
N THR A 116 3.71 9.24 17.22
CA THR A 116 3.32 10.64 17.05
C THR A 116 3.27 11.09 15.58
N ASP A 117 3.81 10.30 14.67
CA ASP A 117 4.10 10.72 13.28
C ASP A 117 3.15 10.05 12.28
N VAL A 118 2.50 8.95 12.69
CA VAL A 118 1.39 8.28 12.01
C VAL A 118 0.19 8.27 12.95
N THR A 119 -1.00 8.65 12.48
CA THR A 119 -2.20 8.72 13.34
C THR A 119 -2.75 7.34 13.77
N GLU A 120 -2.20 6.25 13.23
CA GLU A 120 -2.69 4.87 13.35
C GLU A 120 -2.30 4.22 14.68
N PHE A 121 -3.28 3.63 15.37
CA PHE A 121 -3.13 3.10 16.73
C PHE A 121 -2.29 1.82 16.82
N LEU A 122 -2.15 1.10 15.70
CA LEU A 122 -1.49 -0.20 15.58
C LEU A 122 -0.08 -0.27 16.16
N ALA A 123 0.62 0.87 16.12
CA ALA A 123 1.99 1.04 16.56
C ALA A 123 2.23 0.51 17.99
N CYS A 124 1.43 0.97 18.97
CA CYS A 124 1.67 0.61 20.37
C CYS A 124 1.30 -0.84 20.66
N GLU A 125 0.20 -1.34 20.09
CA GLU A 125 -0.35 -2.66 20.41
C GLU A 125 0.51 -3.79 19.84
N THR A 126 1.09 -3.59 18.65
CA THR A 126 2.06 -4.53 18.05
C THR A 126 3.34 -4.61 18.88
N TYR A 127 3.79 -3.48 19.46
CA TYR A 127 4.90 -3.47 20.43
C TYR A 127 4.53 -4.24 21.71
N GLY A 128 3.30 -4.11 22.21
CA GLY A 128 2.80 -4.90 23.33
C GLY A 128 2.78 -6.39 23.03
N TYR A 129 2.29 -6.77 21.84
CA TYR A 129 2.32 -8.15 21.35
C TYR A 129 3.76 -8.69 21.36
N ALA A 130 4.69 -8.03 20.68
CA ALA A 130 6.09 -8.43 20.62
C ALA A 130 6.74 -8.52 22.01
N ALA A 131 6.38 -7.63 22.93
CA ALA A 131 6.82 -7.69 24.32
C ALA A 131 6.25 -8.91 25.07
N THR A 132 5.00 -9.33 24.84
CA THR A 132 4.50 -10.61 25.39
C THR A 132 5.19 -11.83 24.79
N ARG A 133 5.56 -11.82 23.49
CA ARG A 133 6.33 -12.91 22.87
C ARG A 133 7.74 -12.99 23.47
N ALA A 134 8.41 -11.85 23.69
CA ALA A 134 9.69 -11.78 24.39
C ALA A 134 9.58 -12.22 25.87
N TYR A 135 8.50 -11.86 26.57
CA TYR A 135 8.26 -12.37 27.92
C TYR A 135 8.07 -13.89 27.95
N ALA A 136 7.31 -14.45 27.01
CA ALA A 136 7.14 -15.90 26.89
C ALA A 136 8.49 -16.62 26.65
N ALA A 137 9.31 -16.11 25.74
CA ALA A 137 10.62 -16.66 25.40
C ALA A 137 11.63 -16.61 26.55
N TYR A 138 11.71 -15.49 27.28
CA TYR A 138 12.82 -15.21 28.21
C TYR A 138 12.43 -15.19 29.70
N GLN A 139 11.13 -15.10 30.03
CA GLN A 139 10.60 -14.93 31.39
C GLN A 139 11.13 -13.67 32.12
N ASN A 140 11.72 -12.73 31.37
CA ASN A 140 12.34 -11.51 31.86
C ASN A 140 11.27 -10.41 32.03
N SER A 141 11.06 -9.96 33.28
CA SER A 141 9.92 -9.11 33.64
C SER A 141 9.88 -7.77 32.92
N SER A 142 11.01 -7.22 32.45
CA SER A 142 11.00 -5.97 31.70
C SER A 142 10.14 -6.04 30.44
N PHE A 143 10.06 -7.21 29.78
CA PHE A 143 9.18 -7.39 28.63
C PHE A 143 7.70 -7.46 29.04
N LEU A 144 7.39 -8.01 30.22
CA LEU A 144 6.02 -7.96 30.77
C LEU A 144 5.64 -6.52 31.15
N ASP A 145 6.56 -5.75 31.73
CA ASP A 145 6.37 -4.33 32.06
C ASP A 145 6.06 -3.51 30.78
N PHE A 146 6.83 -3.71 29.70
CA PHE A 146 6.56 -3.08 28.40
C PHE A 146 5.21 -3.49 27.79
N ALA A 147 4.84 -4.77 27.88
CA ALA A 147 3.54 -5.27 27.40
C ALA A 147 2.36 -4.66 28.18
N ILE A 148 2.47 -4.57 29.51
CA ILE A 148 1.46 -3.95 30.37
C ILE A 148 1.36 -2.44 30.10
N GLN A 149 2.50 -1.76 29.83
CA GLN A 149 2.51 -0.35 29.46
C GLN A 149 1.80 -0.09 28.12
N SER A 150 2.14 -0.87 27.09
CA SER A 150 1.45 -0.84 25.79
C SER A 150 -0.05 -1.09 25.94
N TRP A 151 -0.45 -2.15 26.66
CA TRP A 151 -1.86 -2.45 26.90
C TRP A 151 -2.59 -1.33 27.66
N SER A 152 -1.92 -0.66 28.59
CA SER A 152 -2.51 0.44 29.36
C SER A 152 -2.79 1.67 28.49
N PHE A 153 -1.94 1.93 27.49
CA PHE A 153 -2.21 2.92 26.45
C PHE A 153 -3.35 2.45 25.53
N GLY A 154 -3.27 1.20 25.05
CA GLY A 154 -4.33 0.47 24.34
C GLY A 154 -5.72 0.71 24.93
N ARG A 155 -5.86 0.37 26.22
CA ARG A 155 -7.11 0.47 26.98
C ARG A 155 -7.66 1.88 27.14
N SER A 156 -6.86 2.93 26.95
CA SER A 156 -7.37 4.32 26.99
C SER A 156 -8.21 4.67 25.75
N TYR A 157 -8.06 3.92 24.65
CA TYR A 157 -8.83 4.05 23.41
C TYR A 157 -9.78 2.85 23.16
N THR A 158 -9.98 1.95 24.12
CA THR A 158 -10.97 0.87 24.03
C THR A 158 -12.26 1.22 24.78
N LEU A 159 -13.40 1.04 24.12
CA LEU A 159 -14.72 1.18 24.73
C LEU A 159 -14.95 0.18 25.86
N SER A 160 -15.50 0.64 26.97
CA SER A 160 -15.77 -0.16 28.17
C SER A 160 -17.13 0.15 28.79
N GLN A 161 -17.62 -0.71 29.69
CA GLN A 161 -19.01 -0.68 30.15
C GLN A 161 -19.38 0.65 30.83
N GLY A 162 -20.48 1.27 30.37
CA GLY A 162 -21.05 2.48 30.94
C GLY A 162 -20.48 3.81 30.41
N PHE A 163 -19.53 3.79 29.48
CA PHE A 163 -18.94 5.02 28.91
C PHE A 163 -19.81 5.62 27.81
N THR A 164 -20.12 6.92 27.94
CA THR A 164 -20.77 7.77 26.91
C THR A 164 -19.79 8.77 26.26
N SER A 165 -18.56 8.85 26.80
CA SER A 165 -17.46 9.70 26.36
C SER A 165 -16.13 9.12 26.85
N LEU A 166 -15.09 9.06 26.01
CA LEU A 166 -13.72 8.77 26.43
C LEU A 166 -12.95 10.09 26.58
N PRO A 167 -12.05 10.25 27.57
CA PRO A 167 -11.25 11.48 27.73
C PRO A 167 -10.37 11.84 26.51
N VAL A 168 -10.05 10.85 25.67
CA VAL A 168 -9.19 10.97 24.49
C VAL A 168 -9.96 11.16 23.17
N LYS A 169 -11.31 11.21 23.19
CA LYS A 169 -12.15 11.43 21.99
C LYS A 169 -13.16 12.56 22.27
N ASN A 170 -13.35 13.47 21.31
CA ASN A 170 -14.05 14.75 21.52
C ASN A 170 -15.53 14.77 21.05
N PHE A 171 -16.07 13.63 20.64
CA PHE A 171 -17.45 13.44 20.19
C PHE A 171 -18.26 12.55 21.17
N THR A 172 -19.58 12.54 21.02
CA THR A 172 -20.47 11.66 21.81
C THR A 172 -20.40 10.23 21.29
N LEU A 173 -20.17 9.27 22.19
CA LEU A 173 -19.99 7.86 21.83
C LEU A 173 -21.32 7.13 21.69
N GLN A 174 -21.41 6.29 20.68
CA GLN A 174 -22.52 5.36 20.51
C GLN A 174 -22.36 4.17 21.45
N GLY A 175 -23.25 4.01 22.44
CA GLY A 175 -23.15 2.93 23.42
C GLY A 175 -23.54 1.54 22.89
N SER A 176 -24.33 1.49 21.81
CA SER A 176 -24.84 0.25 21.21
C SER A 176 -25.17 0.42 19.73
N CYS A 177 -24.78 -0.53 18.90
CA CYS A 177 -25.07 -0.55 17.48
C CYS A 177 -25.91 -1.77 17.10
N ASN A 178 -26.97 -1.55 16.33
CA ASN A 178 -28.00 -2.54 15.96
C ASN A 178 -28.58 -3.35 17.14
N GLY A 179 -28.56 -2.78 18.36
CA GLY A 179 -29.00 -3.41 19.60
C GLY A 179 -27.93 -4.24 20.33
N ALA A 180 -26.78 -4.50 19.68
CA ALA A 180 -25.60 -5.07 20.31
C ALA A 180 -24.72 -3.98 20.94
N THR A 181 -23.83 -4.37 21.85
CA THR A 181 -22.95 -3.42 22.59
C THR A 181 -21.80 -2.91 21.72
N MET A 182 -21.31 -1.70 21.99
CA MET A 182 -20.04 -1.20 21.43
C MET A 182 -18.85 -1.41 22.38
N VAL A 183 -19.09 -1.93 23.58
CA VAL A 183 -18.04 -2.31 24.55
C VAL A 183 -17.10 -3.34 23.94
N GLY A 184 -15.79 -3.09 24.03
CA GLY A 184 -14.73 -3.93 23.44
C GLY A 184 -14.08 -3.33 22.20
N GLY A 185 -14.73 -2.41 21.47
CA GLY A 185 -14.14 -1.79 20.28
C GLY A 185 -12.99 -0.83 20.61
N THR A 186 -11.87 -0.93 19.89
CA THR A 186 -10.71 -0.03 19.98
C THR A 186 -10.65 0.90 18.75
N PHE A 187 -10.47 2.21 18.97
CA PHE A 187 -10.38 3.18 17.88
C PHE A 187 -9.15 2.96 16.99
N TRP A 188 -9.32 3.18 15.68
CA TRP A 188 -8.27 3.06 14.66
C TRP A 188 -7.13 4.05 14.85
N THR A 189 -7.41 5.23 15.43
CA THR A 189 -6.45 6.32 15.59
C THR A 189 -6.45 6.96 16.97
N THR A 190 -5.33 7.59 17.32
CA THR A 190 -5.23 8.52 18.45
C THR A 190 -5.94 9.86 18.19
N THR A 191 -6.27 10.18 16.93
CA THR A 191 -6.92 11.43 16.51
C THR A 191 -8.23 11.67 17.27
N VAL A 192 -8.27 12.76 18.05
CA VAL A 192 -9.38 13.04 19.01
C VAL A 192 -10.77 13.15 18.36
N SER A 193 -10.84 13.51 17.08
CA SER A 193 -12.09 13.72 16.33
C SER A 193 -12.45 12.58 15.38
N ASP A 194 -11.65 11.53 15.29
CA ASP A 194 -11.90 10.39 14.42
C ASP A 194 -12.74 9.32 15.16
N PRO A 195 -13.96 8.99 14.68
CA PRO A 195 -14.83 8.01 15.29
C PRO A 195 -14.59 6.57 14.84
N SER A 196 -13.63 6.32 13.95
CA SER A 196 -13.42 5.01 13.33
C SER A 196 -12.93 3.97 14.34
N ILE A 197 -13.67 2.86 14.47
CA ILE A 197 -13.32 1.69 15.29
C ILE A 197 -13.04 0.53 14.34
N ALA A 198 -11.81 0.03 14.36
CA ALA A 198 -11.32 -0.95 13.39
C ALA A 198 -11.16 -2.34 13.98
N ALA A 199 -11.36 -3.36 13.15
CA ALA A 199 -11.10 -4.75 13.50
C ALA A 199 -9.63 -5.03 13.77
N MET A 200 -8.68 -4.36 13.09
CA MET A 200 -7.26 -4.63 13.30
C MET A 200 -6.81 -4.17 14.70
N SER A 201 -7.11 -2.92 15.08
CA SER A 201 -6.84 -2.40 16.43
C SER A 201 -7.62 -3.17 17.51
N THR A 202 -8.90 -3.48 17.27
CA THR A 202 -9.67 -4.27 18.24
C THR A 202 -9.11 -5.70 18.37
N GLY A 203 -8.63 -6.30 17.28
CA GLY A 203 -8.01 -7.62 17.23
C GLY A 203 -6.65 -7.65 17.93
N TYR A 204 -5.80 -6.65 17.71
CA TYR A 204 -4.54 -6.48 18.43
C TYR A 204 -4.76 -6.25 19.93
N PHE A 205 -5.68 -5.35 20.31
CA PHE A 205 -6.04 -5.14 21.72
C PHE A 205 -6.53 -6.43 22.39
N MET A 206 -7.38 -7.19 21.69
CA MET A 206 -7.95 -8.46 22.13
C MET A 206 -6.87 -9.54 22.32
N LEU A 207 -5.98 -9.69 21.35
CA LEU A 207 -4.86 -10.64 21.37
C LEU A 207 -3.86 -10.30 22.48
N LEU A 208 -3.46 -9.03 22.62
CA LEU A 208 -2.60 -8.56 23.69
C LEU A 208 -3.25 -8.78 25.07
N SER A 209 -4.54 -8.51 25.20
CA SER A 209 -5.32 -8.82 26.42
C SER A 209 -5.32 -10.32 26.74
N ALA A 210 -5.52 -11.18 25.74
CA ALA A 210 -5.52 -12.63 25.94
C ALA A 210 -4.12 -13.16 26.34
N LEU A 211 -3.05 -12.65 25.73
CA LEU A 211 -1.67 -13.02 26.06
C LEU A 211 -1.23 -12.50 27.43
N LEU A 212 -1.67 -11.29 27.82
CA LEU A 212 -1.45 -10.79 29.19
C LEU A 212 -2.26 -11.58 30.24
N PHE A 213 -3.44 -12.12 29.90
CA PHE A 213 -4.13 -13.06 30.78
C PHE A 213 -3.36 -14.38 30.90
N GLU A 214 -2.92 -14.97 29.80
CA GLU A 214 -2.07 -16.18 29.79
C GLU A 214 -0.77 -15.99 30.60
N ALA A 215 -0.16 -14.80 30.55
CA ALA A 215 1.06 -14.47 31.28
C ALA A 215 0.87 -14.15 32.78
N THR A 216 -0.32 -13.72 33.22
CA THR A 216 -0.51 -13.15 34.58
C THR A 216 -1.70 -13.69 35.39
N SER A 217 -2.60 -14.46 34.75
CA SER A 217 -3.89 -14.88 35.30
C SER A 217 -4.80 -13.73 35.80
N ASN A 218 -4.53 -12.47 35.42
CA ASN A 218 -5.34 -11.32 35.84
C ASN A 218 -6.64 -11.20 35.04
N SER A 219 -7.78 -11.37 35.72
CA SER A 219 -9.11 -11.36 35.11
C SER A 219 -9.51 -10.05 34.43
N VAL A 220 -8.83 -8.92 34.73
CA VAL A 220 -9.01 -7.66 34.00
C VAL A 220 -8.67 -7.83 32.52
N TYR A 221 -7.59 -8.56 32.21
CA TYR A 221 -7.18 -8.82 30.83
C TYR A 221 -8.10 -9.84 30.14
N LEU A 222 -8.56 -10.87 30.87
CA LEU A 222 -9.57 -11.80 30.36
C LEU A 222 -10.88 -11.09 29.98
N GLN A 223 -11.37 -10.18 30.84
CA GLN A 223 -12.57 -9.40 30.54
C GLN A 223 -12.37 -8.48 29.33
N ALA A 224 -11.21 -7.80 29.25
CA ALA A 224 -10.89 -6.93 28.12
C ALA A 224 -10.82 -7.70 26.78
N ALA A 225 -10.21 -8.89 26.77
CA ALA A 225 -10.20 -9.77 25.60
C ALA A 225 -11.62 -10.25 25.25
N THR A 226 -12.40 -10.69 26.24
CA THR A 226 -13.77 -11.18 26.06
C THR A 226 -14.72 -10.10 25.54
N ASP A 227 -14.66 -8.89 26.09
CA ASP A 227 -15.39 -7.71 25.59
C ASP A 227 -15.08 -7.48 24.10
N SER A 228 -13.80 -7.55 23.73
CA SER A 228 -13.32 -7.27 22.37
C SER A 228 -13.70 -8.35 21.35
N VAL A 229 -13.70 -9.64 21.74
CA VAL A 229 -14.25 -10.73 20.92
C VAL A 229 -15.75 -10.50 20.68
N ASN A 230 -16.51 -10.19 21.73
CA ASN A 230 -17.95 -9.93 21.62
C ASN A 230 -18.24 -8.71 20.71
N PHE A 231 -17.40 -7.67 20.76
CA PHE A 231 -17.48 -6.53 19.83
C PHE A 231 -17.31 -6.99 18.37
N ILE A 232 -16.19 -7.64 18.04
CA ILE A 232 -15.91 -8.05 16.66
C ILE A 232 -17.00 -8.97 16.13
N GLN A 233 -17.45 -9.95 16.93
CA GLN A 233 -18.51 -10.90 16.55
C GLN A 233 -19.89 -10.26 16.36
N SER A 234 -20.17 -9.10 16.97
CA SER A 234 -21.51 -8.48 16.92
C SER A 234 -21.59 -7.21 16.06
N GLN A 235 -20.48 -6.53 15.80
CA GLN A 235 -20.42 -5.29 15.01
C GLN A 235 -19.63 -5.44 13.70
N LEU A 236 -18.54 -6.22 13.71
CA LEU A 236 -17.60 -6.35 12.59
C LEU A 236 -17.56 -7.78 12.03
N TYR A 237 -18.67 -8.51 12.06
CA TYR A 237 -18.76 -9.86 11.49
C TYR A 237 -19.71 -9.88 10.29
N SER A 238 -19.16 -10.09 9.10
CA SER A 238 -19.92 -10.13 7.85
C SER A 238 -20.88 -11.33 7.79
N THR A 239 -21.95 -11.21 7.00
CA THR A 239 -22.86 -12.33 6.71
C THR A 239 -22.18 -13.51 5.98
N SER A 240 -20.98 -13.29 5.43
CA SER A 240 -20.13 -14.31 4.81
C SER A 240 -19.27 -15.08 5.83
N GLY A 241 -19.25 -14.67 7.10
CA GLY A 241 -18.51 -15.32 8.17
C GLY A 241 -17.03 -14.95 8.25
N PHE A 242 -16.71 -13.71 7.87
CA PHE A 242 -15.38 -13.08 7.95
C PHE A 242 -15.46 -11.74 8.69
N VAL A 243 -14.32 -11.26 9.20
CA VAL A 243 -14.22 -9.98 9.90
C VAL A 243 -14.23 -8.81 8.90
N LEU A 244 -15.11 -7.82 9.13
CA LEU A 244 -15.19 -6.54 8.41
C LEU A 244 -14.15 -5.54 8.94
N GLU A 245 -13.74 -4.58 8.11
CA GLU A 245 -12.68 -3.64 8.47
C GLU A 245 -13.07 -2.63 9.58
N GLN A 246 -14.08 -1.76 9.38
CA GLN A 246 -14.32 -0.59 10.26
C GLN A 246 -15.80 -0.19 10.45
N ILE A 247 -16.13 0.36 11.62
CA ILE A 247 -17.44 0.93 12.00
C ILE A 247 -17.28 2.27 12.71
N SER A 248 -18.21 3.22 12.54
CA SER A 248 -18.19 4.47 13.32
C SER A 248 -18.71 4.28 14.76
N GLY A 249 -17.91 4.73 15.74
CA GLY A 249 -18.28 4.86 17.15
C GLY A 249 -18.99 6.16 17.52
N SER A 250 -19.26 7.06 16.55
CA SER A 250 -19.98 8.33 16.79
C SER A 250 -21.49 8.11 16.91
N ALA A 251 -22.10 8.75 17.91
CA ALA A 251 -23.55 8.72 18.10
C ALA A 251 -24.35 9.46 17.00
N ASN A 252 -23.69 10.23 16.14
CA ASN A 252 -24.34 10.92 15.00
C ASN A 252 -24.44 10.03 13.75
N ASP A 253 -23.57 9.03 13.64
CA ASP A 253 -23.28 8.34 12.37
C ASP A 253 -24.13 7.06 12.19
N THR A 254 -25.08 6.83 13.09
CA THR A 254 -26.06 5.74 13.03
C THR A 254 -25.48 4.32 12.88
N CYS A 255 -24.23 4.11 13.32
CA CYS A 255 -23.49 2.85 13.19
C CYS A 255 -23.16 2.45 11.74
N GLU A 256 -22.84 3.43 10.90
CA GLU A 256 -22.35 3.21 9.54
C GLU A 256 -21.06 2.36 9.54
N ILE A 257 -21.07 1.31 8.71
CA ILE A 257 -19.90 0.50 8.38
C ILE A 257 -19.08 1.32 7.39
N LEU A 258 -17.94 1.85 7.86
CA LEU A 258 -17.11 2.81 7.13
C LEU A 258 -16.37 2.15 5.97
N SER A 259 -16.06 0.86 6.11
CA SER A 259 -15.52 0.01 5.04
C SER A 259 -16.14 -1.38 5.13
N ASN A 260 -16.58 -1.89 3.97
CA ASN A 260 -17.10 -3.25 3.82
C ASN A 260 -16.03 -4.24 3.38
N ASP A 261 -14.77 -3.81 3.30
CA ASP A 261 -13.66 -4.65 2.88
C ASP A 261 -13.34 -5.70 3.96
N VAL A 262 -12.78 -6.81 3.48
CA VAL A 262 -12.72 -8.09 4.21
C VAL A 262 -11.30 -8.64 4.11
N ASP A 263 -10.42 -8.06 4.90
CA ASP A 263 -9.02 -8.45 4.94
C ASP A 263 -8.77 -9.76 5.69
N SER A 264 -7.80 -10.51 5.18
CA SER A 264 -7.29 -11.73 5.77
C SER A 264 -6.72 -11.49 7.17
N PHE A 265 -5.99 -10.38 7.38
CA PHE A 265 -5.31 -10.09 8.65
C PHE A 265 -6.28 -9.89 9.82
N ASN A 266 -7.45 -9.27 9.58
CA ASN A 266 -8.49 -9.07 10.59
C ASN A 266 -9.05 -10.42 11.09
N SER A 267 -9.17 -11.39 10.18
CA SER A 267 -9.56 -12.76 10.54
C SER A 267 -8.41 -13.52 11.21
N GLY A 268 -7.16 -13.29 10.80
CA GLY A 268 -5.96 -13.88 11.42
C GLY A 268 -5.79 -13.50 12.90
N LEU A 269 -5.86 -12.20 13.21
CA LEU A 269 -5.80 -11.69 14.59
C LEU A 269 -6.92 -12.26 15.47
N LEU A 270 -8.14 -12.40 14.93
CA LEU A 270 -9.27 -12.99 15.66
C LEU A 270 -9.06 -14.50 15.91
N ILE A 271 -8.51 -15.25 14.94
CA ILE A 271 -8.12 -16.65 15.14
C ILE A 271 -7.04 -16.76 16.23
N GLU A 272 -6.00 -15.92 16.20
CA GLU A 272 -4.90 -15.98 17.17
C GLU A 272 -5.42 -15.75 18.60
N GLY A 273 -6.18 -14.67 18.83
CA GLY A 273 -6.69 -14.33 20.15
C GLY A 273 -7.76 -15.31 20.67
N LEU A 274 -8.64 -15.82 19.80
CA LEU A 274 -9.56 -16.90 20.16
C LEU A 274 -8.81 -18.18 20.54
N ALA A 275 -7.70 -18.51 19.86
CA ALA A 275 -6.90 -19.69 20.20
C ALA A 275 -6.24 -19.57 21.59
N VAL A 276 -5.78 -18.38 21.98
CA VAL A 276 -5.33 -18.11 23.37
C VAL A 276 -6.51 -18.28 24.34
N LEU A 277 -7.65 -17.63 24.08
CA LEU A 277 -8.80 -17.64 25.00
C LEU A 277 -9.38 -19.04 25.21
N VAL A 278 -9.53 -19.85 24.16
CA VAL A 278 -10.05 -21.23 24.27
C VAL A 278 -9.10 -22.12 25.08
N ALA A 279 -7.78 -21.93 24.96
CA ALA A 279 -6.80 -22.66 25.75
C ALA A 279 -6.86 -22.30 27.25
N GLN A 280 -7.11 -21.03 27.58
CA GLN A 280 -7.13 -20.54 28.96
C GLN A 280 -8.50 -20.66 29.66
N THR A 281 -9.60 -20.73 28.90
CA THR A 281 -10.98 -20.75 29.45
C THR A 281 -11.72 -22.07 29.24
N HIS A 282 -11.35 -22.83 28.20
CA HIS A 282 -12.09 -23.99 27.69
C HIS A 282 -13.55 -23.70 27.30
N ASP A 283 -13.87 -22.46 26.91
CA ASP A 283 -15.22 -22.10 26.43
C ASP A 283 -15.52 -22.74 25.06
N ALA A 284 -16.49 -23.67 25.05
CA ALA A 284 -16.90 -24.40 23.85
C ALA A 284 -17.60 -23.52 22.80
N THR A 285 -18.13 -22.37 23.18
CA THR A 285 -18.74 -21.38 22.27
C THR A 285 -17.65 -20.61 21.52
N MET A 286 -16.59 -20.19 22.24
CA MET A 286 -15.39 -19.62 21.63
C MET A 286 -14.68 -20.64 20.73
N GLN A 287 -14.60 -21.91 21.15
CA GLN A 287 -14.06 -23.01 20.34
C GLN A 287 -14.85 -23.20 19.04
N THR A 288 -16.19 -23.27 19.14
CA THR A 288 -17.07 -23.37 17.97
C THR A 288 -16.92 -22.16 17.04
N SER A 289 -16.72 -20.96 17.60
CA SER A 289 -16.49 -19.74 16.82
C SER A 289 -15.16 -19.78 16.06
N LEU A 290 -14.09 -20.22 16.73
CA LEU A 290 -12.75 -20.40 16.18
C LEU A 290 -12.75 -21.39 15.01
N GLU A 291 -13.37 -22.56 15.17
CA GLU A 291 -13.43 -23.58 14.11
C GLU A 291 -14.24 -23.13 12.88
N ASN A 292 -15.36 -22.43 13.08
CA ASN A 292 -16.14 -21.86 11.99
C ASN A 292 -15.34 -20.79 11.22
N LEU A 293 -14.64 -19.91 11.93
CA LEU A 293 -13.79 -18.88 11.32
C LEU A 293 -12.63 -19.52 10.53
N ILE A 294 -11.89 -20.45 11.13
CA ILE A 294 -10.83 -21.24 10.45
C ILE A 294 -11.38 -21.90 9.17
N THR A 295 -12.54 -22.56 9.25
CA THR A 295 -13.18 -23.22 8.10
C THR A 295 -13.54 -22.24 6.98
N ASN A 296 -13.95 -21.01 7.32
CA ASN A 296 -14.19 -19.95 6.35
C ASN A 296 -12.88 -19.45 5.72
N VAL A 297 -11.83 -19.18 6.51
CA VAL A 297 -10.50 -18.74 6.01
C VAL A 297 -9.92 -19.77 5.04
N LEU A 298 -9.86 -21.05 5.45
CA LEU A 298 -9.38 -22.18 4.64
C LEU A 298 -10.24 -22.47 3.39
N SER A 299 -11.35 -21.76 3.19
CA SER A 299 -12.22 -21.88 2.00
C SER A 299 -12.55 -20.54 1.33
N ASN A 300 -11.76 -19.50 1.57
CA ASN A 300 -11.96 -18.16 0.99
C ASN A 300 -11.16 -17.94 -0.31
N ALA A 301 -11.72 -18.32 -1.46
CA ALA A 301 -11.05 -18.24 -2.77
C ALA A 301 -10.46 -16.85 -3.15
N PRO A 302 -11.04 -15.70 -2.74
CA PRO A 302 -10.39 -14.39 -2.84
C PRO A 302 -8.98 -14.27 -2.21
N TRP A 303 -8.66 -15.00 -1.13
CA TRP A 303 -7.37 -14.89 -0.44
C TRP A 303 -6.36 -15.97 -0.84
N GLN A 304 -6.83 -17.08 -1.44
CA GLN A 304 -6.01 -18.26 -1.73
C GLN A 304 -6.30 -18.84 -3.11
N THR A 305 -5.26 -19.40 -3.74
CA THR A 305 -5.42 -20.23 -4.94
C THR A 305 -6.34 -21.43 -4.69
N THR A 306 -6.86 -22.03 -5.78
CA THR A 306 -7.56 -23.33 -5.72
C THR A 306 -6.72 -24.47 -5.15
N THR A 307 -5.39 -24.27 -5.03
CA THR A 307 -4.44 -25.21 -4.42
C THR A 307 -4.06 -24.87 -2.97
N GLY A 308 -4.78 -23.95 -2.32
CA GLY A 308 -4.60 -23.59 -0.91
C GLY A 308 -3.40 -22.69 -0.60
N ILE A 309 -2.69 -22.19 -1.60
CA ILE A 309 -1.62 -21.19 -1.41
C ILE A 309 -2.27 -19.82 -1.17
N ILE A 310 -1.96 -19.14 -0.07
CA ILE A 310 -2.31 -17.72 0.15
C ILE A 310 -1.67 -16.89 -0.97
N ILE A 311 -2.43 -16.02 -1.63
CA ILE A 311 -1.97 -15.29 -2.82
C ILE A 311 -0.91 -14.26 -2.42
N LYS A 312 -1.32 -13.25 -1.63
CA LYS A 312 -0.49 -12.21 -1.03
C LYS A 312 -0.22 -12.58 0.43
N GLY A 313 1.04 -12.83 0.78
CA GLY A 313 1.45 -13.35 2.08
C GLY A 313 0.99 -12.50 3.27
N ASP A 314 0.47 -13.17 4.30
CA ASP A 314 -0.16 -12.57 5.49
C ASP A 314 0.40 -13.26 6.74
N ASP A 315 1.11 -12.51 7.60
CA ASP A 315 1.68 -13.04 8.84
C ASP A 315 0.60 -13.31 9.90
N LYS A 316 -0.47 -12.52 9.93
CA LYS A 316 -1.52 -12.61 10.95
C LYS A 316 -2.38 -13.86 10.77
N VAL A 317 -2.72 -14.21 9.53
CA VAL A 317 -3.39 -15.49 9.22
C VAL A 317 -2.50 -16.66 9.61
N VAL A 318 -1.22 -16.63 9.23
CA VAL A 318 -0.31 -17.75 9.51
C VAL A 318 -0.04 -17.91 11.01
N ARG A 319 0.24 -16.82 11.76
CA ARG A 319 0.38 -16.88 13.23
C ARG A 319 -0.92 -17.30 13.93
N GLY A 320 -2.08 -16.85 13.46
CA GLY A 320 -3.39 -17.29 13.99
C GLY A 320 -3.62 -18.79 13.83
N LEU A 321 -3.42 -19.31 12.61
CA LEU A 321 -3.55 -20.75 12.34
C LEU A 321 -2.52 -21.58 13.12
N LEU A 322 -1.29 -21.08 13.28
CA LEU A 322 -0.26 -21.69 14.13
C LEU A 322 -0.66 -21.68 15.61
N ALA A 323 -1.21 -20.59 16.14
CA ALA A 323 -1.64 -20.50 17.53
C ALA A 323 -2.77 -21.49 17.87
N ALA A 324 -3.70 -21.70 16.93
CA ALA A 324 -4.75 -22.71 17.04
C ALA A 324 -4.22 -24.15 16.96
N TYR A 325 -3.15 -24.39 16.19
CA TYR A 325 -2.43 -25.66 16.14
C TYR A 325 -1.69 -25.92 17.45
N MET A 326 -0.76 -25.03 17.82
CA MET A 326 0.17 -25.19 18.96
C MET A 326 -0.53 -25.30 20.32
N ARG A 327 -1.70 -24.68 20.50
CA ARG A 327 -2.50 -24.82 21.74
C ARG A 327 -3.45 -26.02 21.73
N ASN A 328 -3.53 -26.78 20.63
CA ASN A 328 -4.39 -27.95 20.46
C ASN A 328 -5.86 -27.71 20.85
N VAL A 329 -6.39 -26.55 20.44
CA VAL A 329 -7.73 -26.05 20.84
C VAL A 329 -8.84 -26.43 19.85
N THR A 330 -8.54 -27.23 18.83
CA THR A 330 -9.48 -27.59 17.75
C THR A 330 -9.71 -29.10 17.70
N THR A 331 -10.81 -29.53 17.09
CA THR A 331 -11.11 -30.93 16.82
C THR A 331 -10.03 -31.56 15.93
N PRO A 332 -9.76 -32.88 16.04
CA PRO A 332 -8.67 -33.54 15.30
C PRO A 332 -8.68 -33.30 13.79
N THR A 333 -9.87 -33.19 13.17
CA THR A 333 -10.01 -32.88 11.74
C THR A 333 -9.57 -31.44 11.41
N VAL A 334 -9.98 -30.46 12.22
CA VAL A 334 -9.55 -29.06 12.03
C VAL A 334 -8.05 -28.93 12.33
N HIS A 335 -7.55 -29.60 13.36
CA HIS A 335 -6.13 -29.63 13.71
C HIS A 335 -5.25 -30.20 12.58
N GLN A 336 -5.68 -31.29 11.93
CA GLN A 336 -5.01 -31.83 10.74
C GLN A 336 -5.06 -30.84 9.57
N ASN A 337 -6.21 -30.21 9.31
CA ASN A 337 -6.33 -29.19 8.26
C ASN A 337 -5.39 -27.99 8.50
N LEU A 338 -5.22 -27.54 9.76
CA LEU A 338 -4.26 -26.49 10.12
C LEU A 338 -2.82 -26.92 9.78
N ARG A 339 -2.42 -28.12 10.23
CA ARG A 339 -1.10 -28.70 9.98
C ARG A 339 -0.74 -28.71 8.50
N ASP A 340 -1.64 -29.26 7.70
CA ASP A 340 -1.41 -29.52 6.29
C ASP A 340 -1.51 -28.23 5.47
N TYR A 341 -2.34 -27.26 5.89
CA TYR A 341 -2.39 -25.94 5.28
C TYR A 341 -1.15 -25.08 5.56
N LEU A 342 -0.59 -25.15 6.79
CA LEU A 342 0.68 -24.50 7.12
C LEU A 342 1.83 -25.12 6.30
N ALA A 343 1.79 -26.43 6.05
CA ALA A 343 2.72 -27.11 5.14
C ALA A 343 2.58 -26.63 3.68
N VAL A 344 1.37 -26.33 3.19
CA VAL A 344 1.17 -25.69 1.86
C VAL A 344 1.87 -24.34 1.82
N GLN A 345 1.68 -23.47 2.83
CA GLN A 345 2.25 -22.12 2.84
C GLN A 345 3.78 -22.18 2.86
N PHE A 346 4.37 -22.97 3.74
CA PHE A 346 5.81 -23.19 3.81
C PHE A 346 6.39 -23.69 2.48
N ASN A 347 5.75 -24.68 1.85
CA ASN A 347 6.19 -25.22 0.57
C ASN A 347 6.00 -24.20 -0.57
N ALA A 348 5.02 -23.31 -0.51
CA ALA A 348 4.87 -22.22 -1.48
C ALA A 348 5.96 -21.15 -1.31
N VAL A 349 6.16 -20.66 -0.08
CA VAL A 349 7.23 -19.71 0.27
C VAL A 349 8.61 -20.22 -0.14
N SER A 350 8.89 -21.50 0.12
CA SER A 350 10.20 -22.11 -0.14
C SER A 350 10.45 -22.50 -1.60
N ASP A 351 9.42 -22.88 -2.37
CA ASP A 351 9.57 -23.27 -3.78
C ASP A 351 9.36 -22.11 -4.77
N LEU A 352 8.50 -21.13 -4.44
CA LEU A 352 7.94 -20.17 -5.39
C LEU A 352 8.20 -18.70 -5.03
N ALA A 353 8.37 -18.36 -3.76
CA ALA A 353 8.57 -16.97 -3.33
C ALA A 353 10.04 -16.55 -3.23
N THR A 354 10.99 -17.50 -3.26
CA THR A 354 12.43 -17.22 -3.15
C THR A 354 13.27 -17.86 -4.26
N ASN A 355 14.35 -17.17 -4.66
CA ASN A 355 15.37 -17.70 -5.58
C ASN A 355 16.43 -18.58 -4.87
N GLY A 356 16.27 -18.82 -3.57
CA GLY A 356 17.28 -19.46 -2.71
C GLY A 356 18.27 -18.47 -2.08
N ASP A 357 18.12 -17.18 -2.34
CA ASP A 357 18.90 -16.09 -1.74
C ASP A 357 18.29 -15.59 -0.40
N ASP A 358 17.44 -16.36 0.29
CA ASP A 358 16.72 -15.95 1.53
C ASP A 358 15.90 -14.65 1.43
N ILE A 359 15.63 -14.15 0.22
CA ILE A 359 14.72 -13.02 -0.06
C ILE A 359 13.41 -13.59 -0.56
N TYR A 360 12.29 -13.07 -0.04
CA TYR A 360 10.96 -13.61 -0.31
C TYR A 360 10.01 -12.57 -0.94
N ALA A 361 9.22 -13.02 -1.91
CA ALA A 361 8.15 -12.25 -2.55
C ALA A 361 6.92 -12.11 -1.65
N ALA A 362 6.13 -11.07 -1.88
CA ALA A 362 4.78 -10.96 -1.34
C ALA A 362 3.83 -12.00 -1.95
N GLN A 363 4.02 -12.36 -3.22
CA GLN A 363 3.21 -13.36 -3.91
C GLN A 363 3.77 -14.76 -3.65
N TRP A 364 3.08 -15.59 -2.85
CA TRP A 364 3.55 -16.95 -2.57
C TRP A 364 3.25 -17.95 -3.68
N THR A 365 2.48 -17.54 -4.67
CA THR A 365 2.37 -18.19 -5.98
C THR A 365 3.63 -18.02 -6.85
N GLY A 366 4.53 -17.10 -6.48
CA GLY A 366 5.64 -16.65 -7.30
C GLY A 366 5.23 -15.60 -8.35
N PRO A 367 6.19 -15.09 -9.15
CA PRO A 367 7.62 -15.45 -9.13
C PRO A 367 8.37 -14.91 -7.89
N PRO A 368 9.59 -15.45 -7.60
CA PRO A 368 10.42 -14.94 -6.53
C PRO A 368 10.87 -13.49 -6.67
N SER A 369 11.11 -12.83 -5.52
CA SER A 369 11.66 -11.47 -5.49
C SER A 369 13.19 -11.48 -5.52
N SER A 370 13.78 -10.56 -6.28
CA SER A 370 15.21 -10.20 -6.21
C SER A 370 15.48 -9.04 -5.22
N SER A 371 14.48 -8.19 -4.98
CA SER A 371 14.54 -7.06 -4.04
C SER A 371 14.09 -7.45 -2.64
N PHE A 372 14.83 -7.02 -1.62
CA PHE A 372 14.41 -7.15 -0.22
C PHE A 372 13.27 -6.18 0.11
N SER A 373 12.24 -6.68 0.80
CA SER A 373 11.13 -5.92 1.37
C SER A 373 10.86 -6.46 2.77
N LEU A 374 10.92 -5.60 3.79
CA LEU A 374 10.76 -6.03 5.18
C LEU A 374 9.37 -6.65 5.47
N PRO A 375 8.23 -6.08 5.02
CA PRO A 375 6.93 -6.74 5.10
C PRO A 375 6.94 -8.16 4.51
N ASN A 376 7.35 -8.30 3.23
CA ASN A 376 7.37 -9.59 2.54
C ASN A 376 8.22 -10.63 3.29
N GLN A 377 9.37 -10.18 3.82
CA GLN A 377 10.29 -11.01 4.57
C GLN A 377 9.66 -11.51 5.88
N LEU A 378 8.90 -10.67 6.59
CA LEU A 378 8.22 -11.01 7.84
C LEU A 378 7.04 -11.96 7.58
N SER A 379 6.22 -11.71 6.55
CA SER A 379 5.15 -12.63 6.13
C SER A 379 5.71 -14.02 5.80
N ALA A 380 6.79 -14.08 5.02
CA ALA A 380 7.45 -15.34 4.69
C ALA A 380 8.08 -16.02 5.92
N LEU A 381 8.73 -15.25 6.80
CA LEU A 381 9.35 -15.75 8.03
C LEU A 381 8.32 -16.40 8.97
N SER A 382 7.13 -15.83 9.09
CA SER A 382 6.03 -16.42 9.87
C SER A 382 5.66 -17.82 9.35
N ALA A 383 5.63 -18.03 8.03
CA ALA A 383 5.38 -19.35 7.43
C ALA A 383 6.56 -20.34 7.64
N LEU A 384 7.81 -19.84 7.61
CA LEU A 384 9.01 -20.64 7.89
C LEU A 384 9.07 -21.10 9.36
N LEU A 385 8.78 -20.20 10.30
CA LEU A 385 8.68 -20.52 11.74
C LEU A 385 7.52 -21.47 12.01
N SER A 386 6.36 -21.25 11.38
CA SER A 386 5.17 -22.12 11.55
C SER A 386 5.46 -23.57 11.17
N ALA A 387 6.14 -23.81 10.04
CA ALA A 387 6.54 -25.16 9.66
C ALA A 387 7.55 -25.79 10.63
N ALA A 388 8.49 -25.01 11.15
CA ALA A 388 9.44 -25.49 12.16
C ALA A 388 8.73 -25.87 13.48
N TYR A 389 7.77 -25.06 13.94
CA TYR A 389 6.93 -25.36 15.10
C TYR A 389 6.05 -26.61 14.90
N VAL A 390 5.45 -26.78 13.71
CA VAL A 390 4.66 -27.97 13.37
C VAL A 390 5.51 -29.25 13.50
N VAL A 391 6.70 -29.28 12.87
CA VAL A 391 7.58 -30.46 12.93
C VAL A 391 8.15 -30.69 14.34
N ALA A 392 8.46 -29.63 15.10
CA ALA A 392 8.92 -29.76 16.48
C ALA A 392 7.85 -30.37 17.41
N SER A 393 6.57 -30.01 17.21
CA SER A 393 5.44 -30.62 17.92
C SER A 393 5.23 -32.08 17.54
N ASP A 394 5.33 -32.42 16.25
CA ASP A 394 5.23 -33.80 15.75
C ASP A 394 6.34 -34.69 16.35
N GLU A 395 7.61 -34.25 16.28
CA GLU A 395 8.76 -34.98 16.86
C GLU A 395 8.61 -35.19 18.39
N ALA A 396 8.09 -34.19 19.12
CA ALA A 396 7.84 -34.28 20.55
C ALA A 396 6.69 -35.26 20.89
N ALA A 397 5.62 -35.27 20.09
CA ALA A 397 4.51 -36.21 20.24
C ALA A 397 4.96 -37.65 19.98
N GLU A 398 5.70 -37.92 18.90
CA GLU A 398 6.25 -39.24 18.61
C GLU A 398 7.17 -39.74 19.74
N ALA A 399 8.08 -38.89 20.24
CA ALA A 399 8.98 -39.25 21.34
C ALA A 399 8.21 -39.71 22.59
N SER A 400 7.11 -39.02 22.93
CA SER A 400 6.24 -39.37 24.07
C SER A 400 5.51 -40.71 23.92
N SER A 401 5.27 -41.16 22.68
CA SER A 401 4.49 -42.36 22.37
C SER A 401 5.26 -43.68 22.55
N THR A 402 6.58 -43.62 22.72
CA THR A 402 7.46 -44.80 22.75
C THR A 402 7.10 -45.74 23.91
N PRO A 403 6.61 -46.98 23.67
CA PRO A 403 6.16 -47.86 24.74
C PRO A 403 7.34 -48.35 25.59
N SER A 404 7.21 -48.21 26.92
CA SER A 404 8.20 -48.72 27.88
C SER A 404 8.50 -50.21 27.66
N PRO A 405 9.78 -50.62 27.59
CA PRO A 405 10.14 -51.98 27.21
C PRO A 405 9.79 -53.00 28.29
N SER A 406 8.64 -53.67 28.12
CA SER A 406 8.29 -54.87 28.88
C SER A 406 9.24 -56.02 28.50
N GLY A 407 10.07 -56.44 29.44
CA GLY A 407 11.18 -57.35 29.17
C GLY A 407 10.84 -58.85 29.25
N SER A 408 11.87 -59.67 28.99
CA SER A 408 11.98 -61.13 29.21
C SER A 408 12.04 -62.02 27.95
N ALA A 409 13.27 -62.17 27.45
CA ALA A 409 13.89 -63.41 26.99
C ALA A 409 13.08 -64.53 26.30
N SER A 410 13.51 -64.89 25.09
CA SER A 410 13.87 -66.29 24.77
C SER A 410 14.85 -66.33 23.58
N SER A 411 15.45 -67.49 23.32
CA SER A 411 16.60 -67.67 22.42
C SER A 411 16.27 -68.53 21.19
N SER A 412 16.98 -68.34 20.07
CA SER A 412 17.53 -69.45 19.27
C SER A 412 18.42 -68.98 18.10
N ALA A 413 19.17 -69.95 17.57
CA ALA A 413 20.40 -69.81 16.81
C ALA A 413 20.28 -69.43 15.31
N ALA A 414 21.31 -68.70 14.85
CA ALA A 414 22.12 -68.94 13.64
C ALA A 414 21.49 -69.35 12.29
N SER A 415 21.92 -68.65 11.23
CA SER A 415 22.67 -69.30 10.13
C SER A 415 23.41 -68.25 9.26
N SER A 416 24.31 -68.72 8.40
CA SER A 416 25.19 -67.93 7.54
C SER A 416 24.66 -67.80 6.11
N THR A 417 25.26 -66.93 5.29
CA THR A 417 26.04 -67.33 4.09
C THR A 417 26.72 -66.10 3.47
N SER A 418 27.85 -66.31 2.80
CA SER A 418 28.68 -65.29 2.14
C SER A 418 28.49 -65.26 0.63
N SER A 419 28.82 -64.14 0.00
CA SER A 419 29.43 -64.14 -1.34
C SER A 419 30.19 -62.83 -1.58
N ALA A 420 31.25 -62.90 -2.37
CA ALA A 420 32.07 -61.77 -2.78
C ALA A 420 32.45 -61.95 -4.25
N THR A 421 32.70 -60.86 -4.98
CA THR A 421 33.30 -60.93 -6.32
C THR A 421 34.14 -59.69 -6.56
N SER A 422 35.24 -59.85 -7.29
CA SER A 422 36.29 -58.84 -7.45
C SER A 422 36.59 -58.57 -8.93
N SER A 423 37.12 -57.39 -9.23
CA SER A 423 37.88 -57.10 -10.45
C SER A 423 38.93 -56.04 -10.16
N SER A 424 39.94 -55.94 -11.01
CA SER A 424 41.20 -55.23 -10.73
C SER A 424 41.59 -54.25 -11.85
N THR A 425 42.39 -53.23 -11.52
CA THR A 425 42.87 -52.20 -12.46
C THR A 425 44.39 -51.96 -12.34
N PRO A 426 45.08 -51.47 -13.39
CA PRO A 426 46.54 -51.63 -13.53
C PRO A 426 47.39 -50.48 -12.94
N PRO A 427 48.68 -50.72 -12.66
CA PRO A 427 49.57 -49.75 -12.01
C PRO A 427 50.25 -48.77 -12.99
N ALA A 428 49.63 -47.62 -13.27
CA ALA A 428 50.22 -46.58 -14.15
C ALA A 428 49.87 -45.13 -13.76
N ALA A 429 49.82 -44.79 -12.46
CA ALA A 429 49.42 -43.46 -11.99
C ALA A 429 50.32 -42.82 -10.89
N ILE A 430 51.44 -43.45 -10.52
CA ILE A 430 52.26 -43.06 -9.36
C ILE A 430 53.48 -42.24 -9.81
N ALA A 431 53.24 -40.99 -10.23
CA ALA A 431 54.30 -40.02 -10.53
C ALA A 431 53.89 -38.54 -10.27
N GLY A 432 52.66 -38.15 -10.62
CA GLY A 432 52.21 -36.76 -10.46
C GLY A 432 51.81 -36.34 -9.03
N ALA A 433 51.32 -37.29 -8.22
CA ALA A 433 50.70 -36.98 -6.92
C ALA A 433 51.70 -36.49 -5.86
N THR A 434 52.97 -36.89 -5.94
CA THR A 434 54.01 -36.55 -4.95
C THR A 434 54.40 -35.07 -4.98
N ILE A 435 54.42 -34.44 -6.15
CA ILE A 435 54.82 -33.03 -6.30
C ILE A 435 53.77 -32.09 -5.69
N ALA A 436 52.48 -32.37 -5.92
CA ALA A 436 51.39 -31.57 -5.37
C ALA A 436 51.32 -31.64 -3.83
N GLY A 437 51.53 -32.82 -3.24
CA GLY A 437 51.51 -33.01 -1.78
C GLY A 437 52.58 -32.19 -1.05
N VAL A 438 53.79 -32.10 -1.61
CA VAL A 438 54.90 -31.31 -1.03
C VAL A 438 54.55 -29.81 -0.99
N PHE A 439 53.92 -29.27 -2.03
CA PHE A 439 53.48 -27.87 -2.06
C PHE A 439 52.46 -27.53 -0.96
N ILE A 440 51.49 -28.41 -0.71
CA ILE A 440 50.46 -28.19 0.33
C ILE A 440 51.10 -28.20 1.73
N ILE A 441 52.05 -29.10 1.99
CA ILE A 441 52.78 -29.17 3.27
C ILE A 441 53.66 -27.92 3.48
N ALA A 442 54.31 -27.42 2.42
CA ALA A 442 55.05 -26.16 2.47
C ALA A 442 54.14 -24.96 2.78
N LEU A 443 52.96 -24.88 2.17
CA LEU A 443 52.00 -23.79 2.43
C LEU A 443 51.49 -23.83 3.88
N ALA A 444 51.11 -25.01 4.38
CA ALA A 444 50.61 -25.19 5.74
C ALA A 444 51.66 -24.84 6.81
N THR A 445 52.93 -25.17 6.59
CA THR A 445 54.02 -24.82 7.52
C THR A 445 54.32 -23.31 7.54
N VAL A 446 54.27 -22.62 6.40
CA VAL A 446 54.38 -21.14 6.36
C VAL A 446 53.25 -20.46 7.15
N VAL A 447 52.00 -20.91 6.97
CA VAL A 447 50.84 -20.38 7.73
C VAL A 447 51.02 -20.60 9.24
N LEU A 448 51.48 -21.78 9.67
CA LEU A 448 51.77 -22.08 11.08
C LEU A 448 52.85 -21.18 11.68
N VAL A 449 53.90 -20.85 10.93
CA VAL A 449 54.95 -19.92 11.36
C VAL A 449 54.41 -18.50 11.52
N ILE A 450 53.59 -18.01 10.58
CA ILE A 450 52.97 -16.68 10.66
C ILE A 450 52.05 -16.57 11.88
N PHE A 451 51.22 -17.58 12.14
CA PHE A 451 50.36 -17.62 13.33
C PHE A 451 51.17 -17.68 14.63
N ARG A 452 52.27 -18.44 14.69
CA ARG A 452 53.16 -18.46 15.87
C ARG A 452 53.81 -17.10 16.12
N ARG A 453 54.31 -16.40 15.10
CA ARG A 453 54.89 -15.05 15.25
C ARG A 453 53.84 -14.03 15.72
N ARG A 454 52.61 -14.06 15.17
CA ARG A 454 51.50 -13.20 15.63
C ARG A 454 51.07 -13.52 17.07
N ALA A 455 51.10 -14.78 17.50
CA ALA A 455 50.79 -15.17 18.87
C ALA A 455 51.88 -14.78 19.88
N GLN A 456 53.16 -14.74 19.47
CA GLN A 456 54.26 -14.26 20.30
C GLN A 456 54.27 -12.73 20.44
N ALA A 457 53.98 -11.99 19.36
CA ALA A 457 53.91 -10.52 19.41
C ALA A 457 52.90 -10.00 20.45
N ARG A 458 51.77 -10.70 20.63
CA ARG A 458 50.73 -10.37 21.63
C ARG A 458 51.12 -10.64 23.10
N ARG A 459 52.36 -11.04 23.40
CA ARG A 459 52.86 -11.30 24.77
C ARG A 459 53.84 -10.26 25.32
N LEU A 460 54.16 -9.22 24.54
CA LEU A 460 55.15 -8.19 24.89
C LEU A 460 54.53 -6.82 25.19
N THR A 461 53.24 -6.77 25.53
CA THR A 461 52.53 -5.51 25.82
C THR A 461 51.55 -5.71 26.96
N ALA A 462 52.03 -5.50 28.19
CA ALA A 462 51.23 -5.47 29.42
C ALA A 462 51.75 -4.31 30.29
N PRO A 463 50.93 -3.29 30.63
CA PRO A 463 51.33 -2.20 31.50
C PRO A 463 51.32 -2.61 32.99
N ALA A 464 52.07 -1.88 33.81
CA ALA A 464 52.18 -2.11 35.25
C ALA A 464 51.08 -1.37 36.06
N PRO A 465 50.73 -1.84 37.28
CA PRO A 465 49.67 -1.24 38.10
C PRO A 465 50.16 -0.05 38.95
N MET A 466 49.24 0.85 39.30
CA MET A 466 49.37 1.81 40.41
C MET A 466 48.05 1.91 41.21
N SER A 467 48.16 2.37 42.46
CA SER A 467 47.12 2.25 43.49
C SER A 467 46.04 3.34 43.46
N THR A 468 44.91 3.02 44.09
CA THR A 468 43.73 3.87 44.30
C THR A 468 43.90 4.95 45.37
N SER A 469 43.27 6.12 45.16
CA SER A 469 42.60 6.89 46.22
C SER A 469 41.38 7.64 45.65
N GLN A 470 40.37 7.85 46.50
CA GLN A 470 39.12 8.59 46.26
C GLN A 470 39.26 10.07 46.73
N PRO A 471 38.34 11.05 46.47
CA PRO A 471 36.87 10.88 46.56
C PRO A 471 35.89 11.77 45.70
N VAL A 472 34.65 11.27 45.58
CA VAL A 472 33.33 11.96 45.76
C VAL A 472 33.10 13.40 45.21
N LEU A 473 32.29 13.54 44.15
CA LEU A 473 31.02 14.33 44.12
C LEU A 473 30.27 14.24 42.76
N SER A 474 29.00 14.65 42.77
CA SER A 474 28.05 14.71 41.62
C SER A 474 27.48 16.14 41.47
N PRO A 475 26.50 16.42 40.58
CA PRO A 475 26.50 16.28 39.11
C PRO A 475 26.18 17.63 38.40
N SER A 476 26.25 17.69 37.07
CA SER A 476 25.61 18.75 36.25
C SER A 476 25.39 18.28 34.81
N GLY A 477 24.20 18.52 34.25
CA GLY A 477 23.86 18.20 32.86
C GLY A 477 23.96 19.41 31.92
N TYR A 478 23.94 19.15 30.62
CA TYR A 478 23.92 20.17 29.56
C TYR A 478 22.88 19.82 28.49
N SER A 479 22.24 20.84 27.93
CA SER A 479 21.21 20.75 26.88
C SER A 479 21.74 21.20 25.50
N LEU A 480 20.98 20.91 24.46
CA LEU A 480 21.35 21.11 23.05
C LEU A 480 21.33 22.59 22.60
N PRO A 481 22.19 22.99 21.63
CA PRO A 481 22.15 24.30 20.98
C PRO A 481 21.19 24.33 19.77
N ALA A 482 20.85 25.52 19.29
CA ALA A 482 19.94 25.69 18.14
C ALA A 482 20.41 26.73 17.10
N SER A 483 20.21 26.38 15.82
CA SER A 483 20.05 27.26 14.64
C SER A 483 21.20 28.17 14.14
N TYR A 484 21.28 28.29 12.82
CA TYR A 484 22.13 29.22 12.06
C TYR A 484 21.38 30.52 11.69
N SER A 485 22.12 31.59 11.34
CA SER A 485 21.57 32.94 11.12
C SER A 485 21.29 33.30 9.65
N ALA A 486 20.33 34.21 9.44
CA ALA A 486 20.09 34.91 8.18
C ALA A 486 20.91 36.24 8.07
N PRO A 487 21.12 36.80 6.87
CA PRO A 487 21.85 38.07 6.65
C PRO A 487 20.99 39.33 6.83
N THR A 488 21.65 40.50 6.89
CA THR A 488 21.05 41.81 7.23
C THR A 488 20.90 42.76 6.04
N SER A 489 20.10 43.82 6.21
CA SER A 489 20.13 45.04 5.37
C SER A 489 19.83 46.31 6.18
N ASN A 490 20.03 47.50 5.59
CA ASN A 490 20.20 48.77 6.30
C ASN A 490 18.93 49.63 6.44
N ALA A 491 18.98 50.60 7.37
CA ALA A 491 17.87 51.50 7.72
C ALA A 491 17.85 52.83 6.94
N SER A 492 16.67 53.46 6.87
CA SER A 492 16.47 54.92 6.89
C SER A 492 15.03 55.29 7.30
N GLN A 493 14.87 56.50 7.85
CA GLN A 493 13.65 57.15 8.37
C GLN A 493 12.90 57.97 7.27
N PRO A 494 11.77 58.69 7.54
CA PRO A 494 10.81 58.66 8.68
C PRO A 494 9.28 58.83 8.30
N LEU A 495 8.44 58.94 9.34
CA LEU A 495 7.34 59.95 9.52
C LEU A 495 5.86 59.60 9.22
N SER A 496 4.97 60.18 10.04
CA SER A 496 3.50 60.35 9.92
C SER A 496 2.57 59.32 10.61
N ASP A 497 2.19 59.63 11.85
CA ASP A 497 0.92 59.23 12.51
C ASP A 497 -0.22 60.17 12.02
N PRO A 498 -1.51 59.76 11.95
CA PRO A 498 -2.43 60.17 13.02
C PRO A 498 -3.65 59.25 13.33
N SER A 499 -3.89 58.99 14.63
CA SER A 499 -5.22 59.13 15.32
C SER A 499 -6.36 58.10 15.02
N PHE A 500 -7.37 57.82 15.87
CA PHE A 500 -7.73 58.21 17.25
C PHE A 500 -8.74 57.21 17.91
N VAL A 501 -9.15 57.49 19.16
CA VAL A 501 -10.30 56.94 19.95
C VAL A 501 -10.06 55.66 20.80
N HIS A 502 -10.42 55.80 22.08
CA HIS A 502 -10.54 54.77 23.15
C HIS A 502 -11.88 55.05 23.88
N PRO A 503 -12.57 54.07 24.50
CA PRO A 503 -12.32 53.69 25.92
C PRO A 503 -12.60 52.17 26.17
N SER A 504 -12.68 51.59 27.38
CA SER A 504 -11.88 51.62 28.62
C SER A 504 -12.43 50.51 29.54
N ASP A 505 -11.58 49.78 30.30
CA ASP A 505 -11.73 49.51 31.77
C ASP A 505 -10.92 48.30 32.31
N LEU A 506 -10.08 48.58 33.33
CA LEU A 506 -10.01 47.96 34.68
C LEU A 506 -9.99 46.41 34.83
N SER A 507 -9.06 45.74 35.56
CA SER A 507 -8.02 46.17 36.54
C SER A 507 -6.88 45.13 36.78
N LEU A 508 -5.63 45.61 36.98
CA LEU A 508 -4.59 45.30 38.02
C LEU A 508 -4.35 43.87 38.61
N PRO A 509 -3.19 43.54 39.27
CA PRO A 509 -1.89 44.26 39.43
C PRO A 509 -0.55 43.45 39.27
N ARG A 510 0.57 44.20 39.06
CA ARG A 510 2.02 44.05 39.47
C ARG A 510 2.60 42.72 40.04
N ALA A 511 3.88 42.37 39.84
CA ALA A 511 5.13 43.09 40.26
C ALA A 511 6.45 42.62 39.51
N PRO A 512 7.66 43.24 39.69
CA PRO A 512 8.74 43.29 38.67
C PRO A 512 10.15 42.68 39.04
N PRO A 513 11.34 43.32 38.81
CA PRO A 513 12.32 43.16 37.69
C PRO A 513 13.71 42.54 38.13
N ALA A 514 14.90 42.57 37.45
CA ALA A 514 15.49 43.42 36.39
C ALA A 514 16.79 42.88 35.68
N HIS A 515 17.27 43.68 34.70
CA HIS A 515 18.61 43.94 34.06
C HIS A 515 19.97 43.49 34.71
N PRO A 516 21.19 43.63 34.07
CA PRO A 516 21.58 44.45 32.88
C PRO A 516 22.59 43.88 31.82
N SER A 517 22.85 44.73 30.82
CA SER A 517 23.52 44.66 29.50
C SER A 517 25.07 44.55 29.35
N ALA A 518 25.52 44.12 28.14
CA ALA A 518 26.75 44.51 27.38
C ALA A 518 28.15 44.10 27.91
N PRO A 519 29.30 44.18 27.15
CA PRO A 519 29.58 44.70 25.78
C PRO A 519 30.33 43.69 24.81
N PRO A 520 30.81 44.07 23.59
CA PRO A 520 31.29 43.12 22.52
C PRO A 520 32.81 43.16 22.18
N THR A 521 33.20 42.66 20.97
CA THR A 521 34.56 42.58 20.30
C THR A 521 35.41 41.30 20.61
N ASP A 522 36.23 40.68 19.74
CA ASP A 522 36.49 40.80 18.27
C ASP A 522 37.23 39.56 17.63
N PHE A 523 37.43 39.58 16.30
CA PHE A 523 38.44 38.87 15.44
C PHE A 523 38.70 37.33 15.47
N SER A 524 38.08 36.64 14.50
CA SER A 524 38.59 35.61 13.54
C SER A 524 40.02 34.99 13.61
N PHE A 525 40.18 33.68 13.25
CA PHE A 525 40.88 33.18 12.02
C PHE A 525 40.91 31.62 11.84
N ILE A 526 40.76 31.15 10.58
CA ILE A 526 41.12 29.86 9.91
C ILE A 526 41.14 28.50 10.68
N PRO A 527 40.43 27.45 10.18
CA PRO A 527 40.74 26.03 10.44
C PRO A 527 41.72 25.42 9.43
N ARG A 528 42.60 24.51 9.86
CA ARG A 528 43.42 23.64 8.99
C ARG A 528 42.84 22.22 8.91
N SER A 529 42.68 21.70 7.70
CA SER A 529 42.41 20.27 7.45
C SER A 529 43.66 19.41 7.70
N TYR A 530 43.49 18.23 8.29
CA TYR A 530 44.53 17.20 8.40
C TYR A 530 44.35 16.10 7.35
N VAL A 531 45.47 15.63 6.79
CA VAL A 531 45.52 14.54 5.80
C VAL A 531 46.08 13.28 6.45
N VAL A 532 45.45 12.14 6.20
CA VAL A 532 46.04 10.81 6.43
C VAL A 532 46.56 10.28 5.10
N ALA A 533 47.77 9.73 5.08
CA ALA A 533 48.51 9.41 3.86
C ALA A 533 48.80 7.92 3.73
N GLU A 534 48.72 7.40 2.50
CA GLU A 534 49.15 6.03 2.17
C GLU A 534 50.12 6.00 0.98
N LYS A 535 50.96 4.96 0.92
CA LYS A 535 51.97 4.73 -0.12
C LYS A 535 51.54 3.48 -0.91
N GLY A 536 51.63 3.38 -2.24
CA GLY A 536 52.26 4.26 -3.24
C GLY A 536 53.38 3.54 -4.00
N ARG A 537 53.17 3.24 -5.29
CA ARG A 537 54.19 2.84 -6.31
C ARG A 537 53.70 3.17 -7.73
N PRO A 538 54.58 3.34 -8.75
CA PRO A 538 54.24 4.13 -9.95
C PRO A 538 54.30 3.36 -11.29
N LEU A 539 53.56 3.87 -12.28
CA LEU A 539 53.80 3.71 -13.73
C LEU A 539 53.50 5.05 -14.46
N PRO A 540 53.99 5.27 -15.70
CA PRO A 540 54.35 6.62 -16.17
C PRO A 540 53.27 7.38 -16.93
N ARG A 541 53.35 8.73 -16.89
CA ARG A 541 52.74 9.63 -17.88
C ARG A 541 53.75 9.98 -18.97
N HIS A 542 53.34 9.92 -20.23
CA HIS A 542 53.88 10.78 -21.29
C HIS A 542 52.86 11.87 -21.62
N VAL A 543 53.34 13.11 -21.82
CA VAL A 543 52.56 14.26 -22.28
C VAL A 543 53.45 15.09 -23.21
N PRO A 544 53.05 15.38 -24.46
CA PRO A 544 53.61 16.47 -25.25
C PRO A 544 52.96 17.80 -24.87
N GLN A 545 53.73 18.89 -24.89
CA GLN A 545 53.23 20.26 -24.71
C GLN A 545 52.85 20.93 -26.05
N LEU A 546 52.37 22.18 -25.92
CA LEU A 546 52.18 23.22 -26.94
C LEU A 546 50.82 23.15 -27.68
N SER A 547 50.16 24.27 -27.98
CA SER A 547 50.61 25.68 -27.95
C SER A 547 49.59 26.65 -27.34
N GLN A 548 50.04 27.84 -26.92
CA GLN A 548 49.19 28.98 -26.55
C GLN A 548 48.86 29.85 -27.78
N VAL A 549 47.67 30.45 -27.80
CA VAL A 549 47.37 31.72 -28.50
C VAL A 549 46.57 32.60 -27.52
N SER A 550 46.76 33.92 -27.57
CA SER A 550 46.34 34.85 -26.51
C SER A 550 45.08 35.66 -26.83
N GLY A 551 44.41 36.15 -25.78
CA GLY A 551 43.38 37.20 -25.84
C GLY A 551 41.99 36.71 -25.40
N THR A 552 41.18 37.47 -24.64
CA THR A 552 41.42 38.79 -24.01
C THR A 552 40.54 38.91 -22.76
N VAL A 553 41.01 39.57 -21.71
CA VAL A 553 40.23 39.81 -20.48
C VAL A 553 39.31 41.02 -20.63
N ILE A 554 38.02 40.83 -20.39
CA ILE A 554 37.10 41.90 -19.95
C ILE A 554 36.29 41.37 -18.77
N THR A 555 36.14 42.19 -17.74
CA THR A 555 35.43 41.88 -16.48
C THR A 555 33.92 41.99 -16.64
N THR A 556 33.18 41.04 -16.07
CA THR A 556 31.71 41.09 -15.97
C THR A 556 31.25 42.15 -14.95
N SER A 557 30.55 43.18 -15.42
CA SER A 557 29.84 44.11 -14.55
C SER A 557 28.44 43.58 -14.22
N THR A 558 28.09 43.46 -12.95
CA THR A 558 26.71 43.25 -12.52
C THR A 558 25.89 44.51 -12.76
N GLY A 559 24.72 44.35 -13.39
CA GLY A 559 23.77 45.45 -13.63
C GLY A 559 22.34 44.93 -13.57
N SER A 560 21.47 45.59 -12.81
CA SER A 560 20.07 45.26 -12.67
C SER A 560 19.18 46.33 -13.30
N SER A 561 18.18 45.89 -14.05
CA SER A 561 17.06 46.67 -14.57
C SER A 561 15.90 45.69 -14.76
N SER A 562 14.83 45.73 -13.97
CA SER A 562 13.83 46.81 -13.87
C SER A 562 13.13 47.04 -15.21
N TYR A 563 11.84 46.70 -15.27
CA TYR A 563 11.01 46.80 -16.48
C TYR A 563 10.77 48.26 -16.86
N GLY A 564 11.01 48.59 -18.13
CA GLY A 564 10.69 49.88 -18.73
C GLY A 564 9.88 49.72 -20.01
N ASN A 565 8.66 50.25 -20.03
CA ASN A 565 7.85 50.33 -21.24
C ASN A 565 8.49 51.30 -22.26
N ILE A 566 8.68 50.86 -23.51
CA ILE A 566 8.98 51.73 -24.64
C ILE A 566 8.08 51.37 -25.82
N LEU A 567 7.30 52.35 -26.28
CA LEU A 567 6.55 52.31 -27.54
C LEU A 567 7.22 53.25 -28.55
N SER A 568 7.43 52.78 -29.78
CA SER A 568 7.85 53.57 -30.95
C SER A 568 7.51 52.76 -32.21
N ALA A 569 6.43 52.95 -32.97
CA ALA A 569 5.69 54.13 -33.46
C ALA A 569 6.21 54.68 -34.80
N THR A 570 5.49 54.36 -35.89
CA THR A 570 5.25 55.15 -37.12
C THR A 570 4.35 54.35 -38.07
N GLY A 571 3.27 54.86 -38.65
CA GLY A 571 2.56 56.14 -38.42
C GLY A 571 1.44 56.38 -39.46
N ALA A 572 0.62 57.41 -39.24
CA ALA A 572 -0.36 58.02 -40.16
C ALA A 572 -1.63 57.19 -40.55
N ASP A 573 -2.85 57.75 -40.65
CA ASP A 573 -3.41 58.99 -40.06
C ASP A 573 -4.97 59.03 -40.15
N ALA A 574 -5.59 60.02 -39.49
CA ALA A 574 -6.96 60.57 -39.65
C ALA A 574 -8.19 59.73 -39.24
N GLY A 575 -9.18 60.37 -38.56
CA GLY A 575 -10.56 59.82 -38.47
C GLY A 575 -11.43 60.05 -37.22
N SER A 576 -11.42 61.22 -36.57
CA SER A 576 -12.35 61.56 -35.46
C SER A 576 -13.82 61.79 -35.92
N PRO A 577 -14.85 61.86 -35.03
CA PRO A 577 -15.14 61.05 -33.82
C PRO A 577 -16.68 60.81 -33.57
N VAL A 578 -17.03 60.43 -32.32
CA VAL A 578 -18.25 60.85 -31.55
C VAL A 578 -19.58 60.05 -31.61
N HIS A 579 -20.06 59.68 -30.40
CA HIS A 579 -21.42 59.36 -29.90
C HIS A 579 -22.48 58.65 -30.78
N ARG A 580 -23.06 57.58 -30.23
CA ARG A 580 -24.30 57.73 -29.41
C ARG A 580 -24.64 56.57 -28.46
N ASP A 581 -25.32 56.94 -27.38
CA ASP A 581 -25.93 56.07 -26.38
C ASP A 581 -27.31 55.50 -26.80
N SER A 582 -27.75 54.52 -25.99
CA SER A 582 -29.11 54.39 -25.44
C SER A 582 -30.19 53.55 -26.15
N ARG A 583 -30.56 52.46 -25.42
CA ARG A 583 -31.93 52.03 -25.02
C ARG A 583 -32.90 51.45 -26.07
N LEU A 584 -33.29 50.20 -25.79
CA LEU A 584 -34.66 49.68 -25.54
C LEU A 584 -35.85 50.69 -25.60
N PRO A 585 -37.12 50.26 -25.87
CA PRO A 585 -37.62 48.87 -25.77
C PRO A 585 -38.63 48.38 -26.86
N GLY A 586 -38.82 47.05 -26.89
CA GLY A 586 -40.16 46.43 -26.85
C GLY A 586 -40.97 46.25 -28.15
N GLY A 587 -41.98 45.37 -28.07
CA GLY A 587 -42.94 45.06 -29.13
C GLY A 587 -42.97 43.56 -29.47
N ALA A 588 -44.09 42.89 -29.17
CA ALA A 588 -44.33 41.49 -29.55
C ALA A 588 -45.18 41.43 -30.83
N GLU A 589 -45.00 40.40 -31.65
CA GLU A 589 -46.10 39.56 -32.17
C GLU A 589 -45.57 38.30 -32.90
N GLU A 590 -46.41 37.28 -32.93
CA GLU A 590 -46.29 35.98 -33.63
C GLU A 590 -47.68 35.72 -34.29
N PRO A 591 -47.88 34.80 -35.27
CA PRO A 591 -46.94 33.81 -35.78
C PRO A 591 -46.82 33.83 -37.35
N PRO A 592 -47.03 32.76 -38.17
CA PRO A 592 -46.09 32.36 -39.24
C PRO A 592 -46.79 32.39 -40.65
N PRO A 593 -46.46 31.59 -41.72
CA PRO A 593 -45.40 30.59 -41.93
C PRO A 593 -44.76 30.52 -43.36
N ILE A 594 -43.99 29.45 -43.62
CA ILE A 594 -43.72 28.77 -44.93
C ILE A 594 -42.50 29.21 -45.80
N LEU A 595 -41.67 28.19 -46.13
CA LEU A 595 -40.65 28.04 -47.20
C LEU A 595 -39.38 28.91 -47.27
N GLY A 596 -38.26 28.22 -47.56
CA GLY A 596 -37.48 28.55 -48.77
C GLY A 596 -35.99 28.85 -48.57
N CYS A 597 -35.12 27.87 -48.81
CA CYS A 597 -33.66 28.05 -48.83
C CYS A 597 -33.17 29.03 -49.92
N ALA A 598 -32.14 29.84 -49.62
CA ALA A 598 -30.87 29.84 -50.37
C ALA A 598 -29.79 30.77 -49.80
N LEU A 599 -28.59 30.21 -49.58
CA LEU A 599 -27.26 30.79 -49.83
C LEU A 599 -26.97 32.26 -49.42
N CYS A 600 -26.31 32.41 -48.27
CA CYS A 600 -25.14 33.29 -48.15
C CYS A 600 -23.96 32.45 -47.63
N SER A 601 -22.95 32.25 -48.47
CA SER A 601 -21.71 31.55 -48.07
C SER A 601 -20.67 32.57 -47.63
N GLU A 602 -20.40 32.68 -46.33
CA GLU A 602 -19.25 33.45 -45.85
C GLU A 602 -17.96 32.72 -46.22
N SER A 603 -17.04 33.44 -46.88
CA SER A 603 -15.78 32.89 -47.35
C SER A 603 -14.79 32.75 -46.19
N VAL A 604 -14.76 31.58 -45.56
CA VAL A 604 -13.66 31.18 -44.68
C VAL A 604 -12.34 31.42 -45.41
N PRO A 605 -11.34 32.08 -44.79
CA PRO A 605 -10.03 32.24 -45.42
C PRO A 605 -9.39 30.87 -45.64
N THR A 606 -9.39 30.39 -46.87
CA THR A 606 -8.55 29.25 -47.23
C THR A 606 -7.11 29.66 -47.00
N LEU A 607 -6.46 29.10 -45.96
CA LEU A 607 -5.02 29.08 -45.90
C LEU A 607 -4.55 28.39 -47.18
N ARG A 608 -4.03 29.18 -48.12
CA ARG A 608 -3.15 28.62 -49.14
C ARG A 608 -2.04 27.93 -48.39
N ALA A 609 -1.69 26.72 -48.81
CA ALA A 609 -0.43 26.12 -48.39
C ALA A 609 0.68 27.15 -48.65
N ARG A 610 1.26 27.70 -47.58
CA ARG A 610 2.69 28.01 -47.60
C ARG A 610 3.36 26.68 -47.97
N ASP A 611 4.33 26.72 -48.86
CA ASP A 611 5.12 25.54 -49.14
C ASP A 611 5.70 25.04 -47.81
N LEU A 612 5.22 23.89 -47.34
CA LEU A 612 5.70 23.20 -46.14
C LEU A 612 7.04 22.54 -46.48
N VAL A 613 8.01 23.38 -46.86
CA VAL A 613 9.39 23.00 -47.09
C VAL A 613 9.94 22.49 -45.76
N SER A 614 10.51 21.29 -45.75
CA SER A 614 11.22 20.74 -44.61
C SER A 614 12.21 21.77 -44.09
N GLU A 615 12.00 22.28 -42.87
CA GLU A 615 12.78 23.40 -42.38
C GLU A 615 14.24 22.98 -42.20
N SER A 616 15.15 23.52 -43.01
CA SER A 616 16.60 23.23 -42.92
C SER A 616 17.25 23.72 -41.62
N SER A 617 16.47 24.41 -40.79
CA SER A 617 16.73 24.78 -39.39
C SER A 617 16.67 23.59 -38.42
N TRP A 618 15.87 22.56 -38.73
CA TRP A 618 15.57 21.47 -37.81
C TRP A 618 16.80 20.58 -37.54
N ARG A 619 17.08 20.32 -36.26
CA ARG A 619 18.29 19.65 -35.80
C ARG A 619 18.22 18.13 -35.96
N LYS A 620 18.90 17.58 -36.97
CA LYS A 620 18.96 16.14 -37.28
C LYS A 620 17.54 15.53 -37.45
N PRO A 621 16.85 15.81 -38.57
CA PRO A 621 15.51 15.27 -38.86
C PRO A 621 15.49 13.77 -39.21
N ASP A 622 16.60 13.03 -39.05
CA ASP A 622 16.71 11.62 -39.35
C ASP A 622 17.20 10.82 -38.14
N VAL A 623 16.54 9.69 -37.87
CA VAL A 623 17.04 8.65 -36.95
C VAL A 623 17.99 7.74 -37.72
N THR A 624 19.24 7.67 -37.27
CA THR A 624 20.33 6.92 -37.94
C THR A 624 20.62 5.55 -37.33
N GLN A 625 20.08 5.31 -36.14
CA GLN A 625 20.24 4.14 -35.29
C GLN A 625 19.40 2.98 -35.82
N SER A 626 19.85 1.73 -35.64
CA SER A 626 19.02 0.57 -36.00
C SER A 626 17.91 0.34 -34.97
N LEU A 627 16.84 -0.37 -35.35
CA LEU A 627 15.75 -0.69 -34.43
C LEU A 627 16.24 -1.40 -33.14
N PRO A 628 17.17 -2.40 -33.20
CA PRO A 628 17.81 -2.93 -31.99
C PRO A 628 18.53 -1.89 -31.14
N ASP A 629 19.22 -0.90 -31.72
CA ASP A 629 19.91 0.16 -30.95
C ASP A 629 18.90 1.07 -30.24
N LEU A 630 17.78 1.39 -30.90
CA LEU A 630 16.69 2.19 -30.32
C LEU A 630 15.99 1.46 -29.18
N ILE A 631 15.73 0.16 -29.35
CA ILE A 631 15.19 -0.71 -28.29
C ILE A 631 16.19 -0.75 -27.12
N ASN A 632 17.48 -0.97 -27.36
CA ASN A 632 18.50 -1.00 -26.30
C ASN A 632 18.56 0.33 -25.52
N LEU A 633 18.48 1.48 -26.19
CA LEU A 633 18.44 2.80 -25.54
C LEU A 633 17.18 2.98 -24.69
N ALA A 634 16.01 2.61 -25.20
CA ALA A 634 14.75 2.66 -24.45
C ALA A 634 14.75 1.71 -23.24
N SER A 635 15.19 0.46 -23.42
CA SER A 635 15.32 -0.52 -22.33
C SER A 635 16.33 -0.10 -21.27
N ALA A 636 17.44 0.56 -21.65
CA ALA A 636 18.42 1.07 -20.69
C ALA A 636 17.85 2.26 -19.89
N ALA A 637 17.24 3.24 -20.57
CA ALA A 637 16.59 4.38 -19.93
C ALA A 637 15.45 3.93 -18.99
N LEU A 638 14.66 2.93 -19.40
CA LEU A 638 13.58 2.36 -18.60
C LEU A 638 14.14 1.57 -17.42
N GLY A 639 15.21 0.79 -17.61
CA GLY A 639 15.94 0.14 -16.52
C GLY A 639 16.39 1.15 -15.46
N LYS A 640 16.95 2.30 -15.85
CA LYS A 640 17.29 3.39 -14.92
C LYS A 640 16.08 4.02 -14.23
N ALA A 641 14.94 4.15 -14.92
CA ALA A 641 13.71 4.64 -14.30
C ALA A 641 13.20 3.65 -13.24
N ILE A 642 13.12 2.37 -13.59
CA ILE A 642 12.71 1.27 -12.72
C ILE A 642 13.67 1.08 -11.54
N ASP A 643 14.99 1.15 -11.74
CA ASP A 643 16.00 1.08 -10.66
C ASP A 643 15.93 2.30 -9.72
N GLY A 644 15.60 3.47 -10.26
CA GLY A 644 15.50 4.72 -9.51
C GLY A 644 14.21 4.87 -8.71
N SER A 645 13.09 4.37 -9.25
CA SER A 645 11.83 4.26 -8.53
C SER A 645 11.82 2.98 -7.71
N SER A 646 11.68 3.07 -6.38
CA SER A 646 11.11 1.92 -5.68
C SER A 646 9.65 1.77 -6.14
N ILE A 647 9.40 0.92 -7.14
CA ILE A 647 8.06 0.64 -7.68
C ILE A 647 7.11 0.16 -6.57
N VAL A 648 7.67 -0.43 -5.51
CA VAL A 648 6.91 -0.86 -4.33
C VAL A 648 6.58 0.29 -3.37
N ASN A 649 7.33 1.40 -3.39
CA ASN A 649 7.19 2.55 -2.46
C ASN A 649 6.81 3.87 -3.18
N GLN A 650 6.10 3.79 -4.31
CA GLN A 650 5.83 4.90 -5.24
C GLN A 650 5.19 6.16 -4.62
N PHE A 651 4.57 6.04 -3.46
CA PHE A 651 3.71 7.07 -2.87
C PHE A 651 4.46 8.05 -1.95
N ASN A 652 5.75 7.82 -1.69
CA ASN A 652 6.60 8.71 -0.89
C ASN A 652 7.18 9.87 -1.74
N GLY A 653 6.31 10.80 -2.15
CA GLY A 653 6.72 12.10 -2.69
C GLY A 653 7.15 12.14 -4.16
N GLN A 654 6.70 11.18 -4.98
CA GLN A 654 6.62 11.35 -6.44
C GLN A 654 5.18 11.69 -6.83
N THR A 655 4.98 12.43 -7.93
CA THR A 655 3.62 12.68 -8.43
C THR A 655 3.09 11.43 -9.13
N TYR A 656 1.82 11.09 -8.85
CA TYR A 656 1.19 9.86 -9.32
C TYR A 656 1.12 9.78 -10.86
N GLU A 657 1.05 10.92 -11.56
CA GLU A 657 1.09 11.00 -13.03
C GLU A 657 2.40 10.46 -13.63
N ILE A 658 3.56 10.69 -12.99
CA ILE A 658 4.85 10.16 -13.48
C ILE A 658 4.85 8.62 -13.41
N VAL A 659 4.27 8.06 -12.35
CA VAL A 659 4.16 6.61 -12.15
C VAL A 659 3.23 5.97 -13.19
N ALA A 660 2.06 6.57 -13.43
CA ALA A 660 1.17 6.14 -14.51
C ALA A 660 1.84 6.25 -15.89
N THR A 661 2.59 7.33 -16.15
CA THR A 661 3.33 7.49 -17.41
C THR A 661 4.39 6.40 -17.56
N LEU A 662 5.17 6.10 -16.51
CA LEU A 662 6.13 5.00 -16.52
C LEU A 662 5.47 3.66 -16.84
N TYR A 663 4.26 3.39 -16.30
CA TYR A 663 3.50 2.18 -16.62
C TYR A 663 3.12 2.10 -18.11
N SER A 664 2.75 3.22 -18.75
CA SER A 664 2.52 3.24 -20.20
C SER A 664 3.80 2.99 -21.00
N GLU A 665 4.92 3.61 -20.65
CA GLU A 665 6.20 3.41 -21.36
C GLU A 665 6.72 1.96 -21.22
N MET A 666 6.48 1.30 -20.08
CA MET A 666 6.74 -0.14 -19.88
C MET A 666 5.95 -1.02 -20.86
N ALA A 667 4.64 -0.75 -21.00
CA ALA A 667 3.77 -1.47 -21.93
C ALA A 667 4.07 -1.15 -23.40
N GLU A 668 4.43 0.10 -23.72
CA GLU A 668 4.79 0.53 -25.07
C GLU A 668 6.13 -0.10 -25.52
N LEU A 669 7.10 -0.29 -24.62
CA LEU A 669 8.32 -1.08 -24.91
C LEU A 669 8.02 -2.56 -25.17
N ASP A 670 7.19 -3.20 -24.35
CA ASP A 670 6.76 -4.59 -24.58
C ASP A 670 6.01 -4.74 -25.91
N LEU A 671 5.16 -3.77 -26.27
CA LEU A 671 4.45 -3.71 -27.56
C LEU A 671 5.41 -3.53 -28.74
N VAL A 672 6.42 -2.66 -28.65
CA VAL A 672 7.46 -2.47 -29.68
C VAL A 672 8.30 -3.72 -29.88
N THR A 673 8.64 -4.41 -28.79
CA THR A 673 9.52 -5.58 -28.80
C THR A 673 8.79 -6.90 -29.03
N ASN A 674 7.44 -6.90 -28.99
CA ASN A 674 6.58 -8.08 -28.95
C ASN A 674 6.99 -9.02 -27.79
N GLN A 675 7.06 -8.47 -26.59
CA GLN A 675 7.38 -9.17 -25.34
C GLN A 675 6.30 -8.93 -24.28
N THR A 676 6.41 -9.65 -23.17
CA THR A 676 5.54 -9.54 -21.98
C THR A 676 6.38 -9.42 -20.72
N GLN A 677 7.54 -8.75 -20.82
CA GLN A 677 8.52 -8.65 -19.73
C GLN A 677 7.93 -7.93 -18.51
N TYR A 678 7.03 -6.97 -18.75
CA TYR A 678 6.47 -6.11 -17.72
C TYR A 678 5.02 -6.44 -17.37
N GLU A 679 4.35 -7.38 -18.03
CA GLU A 679 2.93 -7.69 -17.81
C GLU A 679 2.60 -8.00 -16.34
N ASP A 680 3.24 -9.01 -15.74
CA ASP A 680 3.03 -9.39 -14.34
C ASP A 680 3.36 -8.25 -13.37
N THR A 681 4.38 -7.43 -13.72
CA THR A 681 4.83 -6.29 -12.90
C THR A 681 3.78 -5.18 -12.92
N LEU A 682 3.25 -4.86 -14.10
CA LEU A 682 2.20 -3.88 -14.28
C LEU A 682 0.91 -4.34 -13.62
N GLN A 683 0.48 -5.60 -13.82
CA GLN A 683 -0.75 -6.11 -13.21
C GLN A 683 -0.70 -6.01 -11.67
N GLN A 684 0.41 -6.42 -11.06
CA GLN A 684 0.63 -6.25 -9.60
C GLN A 684 0.65 -4.78 -9.17
N SER A 685 1.28 -3.90 -9.97
CA SER A 685 1.42 -2.48 -9.64
C SER A 685 0.08 -1.72 -9.77
N PHE A 686 -0.74 -2.04 -10.78
CA PHE A 686 -2.11 -1.54 -10.89
C PHE A 686 -2.99 -2.03 -9.73
N PHE A 687 -2.93 -3.33 -9.37
CA PHE A 687 -3.65 -3.83 -8.18
C PHE A 687 -3.22 -3.09 -6.91
N LYS A 688 -1.91 -2.90 -6.68
CA LYS A 688 -1.42 -2.16 -5.51
C LYS A 688 -1.84 -0.69 -5.51
N THR A 689 -1.84 -0.03 -6.67
CA THR A 689 -2.32 1.36 -6.77
C THR A 689 -3.82 1.44 -6.51
N GLN A 690 -4.63 0.50 -7.02
CA GLN A 690 -6.07 0.42 -6.77
C GLN A 690 -6.40 0.07 -5.30
N GLU A 691 -5.56 -0.73 -4.63
CA GLU A 691 -5.63 -1.04 -3.19
C GLU A 691 -5.40 0.22 -2.33
N ILE A 692 -4.41 1.05 -2.68
CA ILE A 692 -4.03 2.26 -1.93
C ILE A 692 -4.86 3.49 -2.32
N ARG A 693 -5.34 3.54 -3.56
CA ARG A 693 -6.16 4.61 -4.16
C ARG A 693 -7.37 4.00 -4.88
N PRO A 694 -8.49 3.73 -4.18
CA PRO A 694 -9.69 3.21 -4.81
C PRO A 694 -10.15 4.05 -6.01
N ASN A 695 -10.32 3.38 -7.16
CA ASN A 695 -10.65 3.94 -8.48
C ASN A 695 -9.55 4.84 -9.07
N PHE A 696 -8.29 4.64 -8.66
CA PHE A 696 -7.14 5.48 -9.02
C PHE A 696 -7.31 6.97 -8.65
N SER A 697 -8.18 7.26 -7.69
CA SER A 697 -8.44 8.62 -7.23
C SER A 697 -7.28 9.12 -6.36
N ASP A 698 -6.64 10.23 -6.75
CA ASP A 698 -5.54 10.76 -5.96
C ASP A 698 -6.03 11.76 -4.90
N VAL A 699 -5.43 11.64 -3.73
CA VAL A 699 -5.53 12.57 -2.61
C VAL A 699 -4.18 13.26 -2.52
N GLU A 700 -3.94 14.24 -3.39
CA GLU A 700 -2.67 14.95 -3.46
C GLU A 700 -2.52 15.81 -2.19
N CYS A 701 -2.01 15.17 -1.14
CA CYS A 701 -1.64 15.82 0.10
C CYS A 701 -0.34 16.59 -0.18
N VAL A 702 -0.48 17.81 -0.70
CA VAL A 702 0.61 18.68 -1.14
C VAL A 702 1.43 19.16 0.06
N LEU A 703 2.20 18.25 0.66
CA LEU A 703 3.11 18.45 1.78
C LEU A 703 4.39 19.18 1.30
N SER A 704 4.20 20.32 0.63
CA SER A 704 5.25 21.10 -0.02
C SER A 704 6.14 21.83 0.98
N ALA A 705 7.10 21.11 1.54
CA ALA A 705 8.40 21.60 2.03
C ALA A 705 8.42 22.77 3.05
N LEU A 706 7.32 23.06 3.77
CA LEU A 706 7.25 24.14 4.77
C LEU A 706 7.40 23.69 6.23
N VAL A 707 8.05 22.55 6.47
CA VAL A 707 8.31 21.92 7.79
C VAL A 707 9.25 22.74 8.71
N ASN A 708 9.47 24.04 8.41
CA ASN A 708 10.27 24.96 9.22
C ASN A 708 9.66 26.37 9.42
N VAL A 709 8.41 26.63 8.98
CA VAL A 709 7.74 27.92 9.23
C VAL A 709 6.38 27.72 9.89
N ARG A 710 6.28 28.12 11.17
CA ARG A 710 5.08 28.02 12.01
C ARG A 710 4.08 29.13 11.68
N LEU A 711 3.37 29.00 10.55
CA LEU A 711 2.28 29.88 10.14
C LEU A 711 0.97 29.10 10.00
N GLU A 712 -0.10 29.62 10.60
CA GLU A 712 -1.45 29.08 10.50
C GLU A 712 -2.06 29.45 9.13
N ILE A 713 -1.82 28.59 8.14
CA ILE A 713 -2.50 28.64 6.83
C ILE A 713 -3.38 27.38 6.73
N PRO A 714 -4.69 27.50 6.43
CA PRO A 714 -5.56 26.34 6.28
C PRO A 714 -5.11 25.50 5.07
N PHE A 715 -4.55 24.32 5.35
CA PHE A 715 -4.10 23.38 4.33
C PHE A 715 -5.29 22.87 3.53
N GLN A 716 -5.36 23.21 2.24
CA GLN A 716 -6.30 22.61 1.28
C GLN A 716 -5.57 21.44 0.60
N VAL A 717 -6.10 20.23 0.76
CA VAL A 717 -5.66 19.05 0.01
C VAL A 717 -6.26 19.15 -1.40
N GLU A 718 -5.42 19.13 -2.44
CA GLU A 718 -5.86 19.31 -3.82
C GLU A 718 -6.11 17.94 -4.47
N PHE A 719 -7.36 17.48 -4.49
CA PHE A 719 -7.70 16.17 -5.05
C PHE A 719 -7.75 16.23 -6.58
N ARG A 720 -6.65 15.95 -7.27
CA ARG A 720 -6.65 15.86 -8.74
C ARG A 720 -7.20 14.50 -9.23
N PRO A 721 -8.02 14.48 -10.30
CA PRO A 721 -8.36 13.24 -10.99
C PRO A 721 -7.13 12.83 -11.82
N VAL A 722 -6.21 12.13 -11.17
CA VAL A 722 -5.07 11.43 -11.79
C VAL A 722 -5.50 10.05 -12.31
N GLY A 723 -6.72 9.61 -11.97
CA GLY A 723 -7.23 8.29 -12.35
C GLY A 723 -7.22 8.07 -13.86
N GLU A 724 -7.52 9.10 -14.66
CA GLU A 724 -7.51 9.05 -16.12
C GLU A 724 -6.11 8.76 -16.71
N THR A 725 -5.03 9.14 -16.03
CA THR A 725 -3.66 8.83 -16.49
C THR A 725 -3.33 7.35 -16.24
N TYR A 726 -3.78 6.78 -15.11
CA TYR A 726 -3.75 5.33 -14.89
C TYR A 726 -4.66 4.59 -15.87
N GLY A 727 -5.82 5.14 -16.23
CA GLY A 727 -6.70 4.56 -17.25
C GLY A 727 -6.03 4.50 -18.62
N TYR A 728 -5.35 5.58 -19.04
CA TYR A 728 -4.53 5.59 -20.25
C TYR A 728 -3.46 4.49 -20.20
N ALA A 729 -2.68 4.42 -19.12
CA ALA A 729 -1.61 3.43 -18.97
C ALA A 729 -2.13 1.99 -18.94
N ALA A 730 -3.31 1.76 -18.35
CA ALA A 730 -3.98 0.48 -18.37
C ALA A 730 -4.43 0.11 -19.79
N LEU A 731 -4.83 1.07 -20.63
CA LEU A 731 -5.07 0.79 -22.05
C LEU A 731 -3.80 0.55 -22.86
N CYS A 732 -2.65 1.13 -22.49
CA CYS A 732 -1.37 0.74 -23.09
C CYS A 732 -1.02 -0.71 -22.75
N ALA A 733 -1.18 -1.12 -21.48
CA ALA A 733 -1.02 -2.51 -21.07
C ALA A 733 -2.03 -3.45 -21.76
N TYR A 734 -3.31 -3.07 -21.87
CA TYR A 734 -4.29 -3.82 -22.66
C TYR A 734 -3.91 -3.88 -24.15
N ALA A 735 -3.36 -2.81 -24.72
CA ALA A 735 -2.91 -2.78 -26.10
C ALA A 735 -1.72 -3.73 -26.35
N ALA A 736 -0.77 -3.82 -25.42
CA ALA A 736 0.34 -4.77 -25.46
C ALA A 736 -0.13 -6.23 -25.28
N TYR A 737 -0.82 -6.52 -24.17
CA TYR A 737 -0.99 -7.89 -23.67
C TYR A 737 -2.35 -8.53 -24.00
N LYS A 738 -3.38 -7.74 -24.32
CA LYS A 738 -4.80 -8.16 -24.47
C LYS A 738 -5.44 -8.78 -23.20
N ASN A 739 -4.72 -8.76 -22.07
CA ASN A 739 -5.19 -9.22 -20.77
C ASN A 739 -6.30 -8.30 -20.24
N SER A 740 -7.50 -8.87 -19.99
CA SER A 740 -8.71 -8.09 -19.70
C SER A 740 -8.65 -7.33 -18.38
N THR A 741 -7.82 -7.73 -17.41
CA THR A 741 -7.70 -7.02 -16.13
C THR A 741 -7.27 -5.56 -16.32
N PHE A 742 -6.43 -5.27 -17.31
CA PHE A 742 -6.06 -3.88 -17.64
C PHE A 742 -7.21 -3.10 -18.31
N LEU A 743 -8.07 -3.77 -19.09
CA LEU A 743 -9.28 -3.15 -19.63
C LEU A 743 -10.28 -2.84 -18.50
N ASP A 744 -10.40 -3.72 -17.51
CA ASP A 744 -11.26 -3.52 -16.34
C ASP A 744 -10.76 -2.31 -15.50
N PHE A 745 -9.46 -2.18 -15.25
CA PHE A 745 -8.86 -1.00 -14.61
C PHE A 745 -9.12 0.29 -15.41
N ALA A 746 -9.01 0.25 -16.74
CA ALA A 746 -9.30 1.41 -17.60
C ALA A 746 -10.79 1.82 -17.55
N ILE A 747 -11.70 0.85 -17.52
CA ILE A 747 -13.15 1.08 -17.38
C ILE A 747 -13.47 1.68 -16.00
N GLN A 748 -12.80 1.21 -14.93
CA GLN A 748 -12.95 1.74 -13.58
C GLN A 748 -12.47 3.20 -13.49
N SER A 749 -11.25 3.48 -13.96
CA SER A 749 -10.68 4.82 -14.08
C SER A 749 -11.60 5.77 -14.87
N TRP A 750 -12.07 5.34 -16.05
CA TRP A 750 -12.99 6.14 -16.86
C TRP A 750 -14.31 6.42 -16.14
N SER A 751 -14.84 5.45 -15.38
CA SER A 751 -16.08 5.61 -14.62
C SER A 751 -15.94 6.65 -13.51
N PHE A 752 -14.76 6.73 -12.88
CA PHE A 752 -14.41 7.79 -11.93
C PHE A 752 -14.33 9.15 -12.61
N GLY A 753 -13.51 9.31 -13.67
CA GLY A 753 -13.38 10.56 -14.42
C GLY A 753 -14.70 11.04 -15.04
N ARG A 754 -15.58 10.11 -15.44
CA ARG A 754 -16.92 10.43 -15.95
C ARG A 754 -17.80 11.07 -14.88
N SER A 755 -17.64 10.72 -13.60
CA SER A 755 -18.40 11.35 -12.51
C SER A 755 -18.04 12.83 -12.29
N TYR A 756 -16.83 13.24 -12.71
CA TYR A 756 -16.34 14.63 -12.71
C TYR A 756 -16.37 15.30 -14.10
N THR A 757 -17.09 14.72 -15.06
CA THR A 757 -17.23 15.25 -16.43
C THR A 757 -18.65 15.75 -16.71
N LEU A 758 -18.75 16.96 -17.25
CA LEU A 758 -20.02 17.66 -17.49
C LEU A 758 -20.87 17.00 -18.59
N SER A 759 -22.19 17.04 -18.43
CA SER A 759 -23.18 16.57 -19.41
C SER A 759 -24.03 17.73 -19.96
N GLN A 760 -24.72 17.51 -21.09
CA GLN A 760 -25.53 18.53 -21.79
C GLN A 760 -26.69 19.13 -20.97
N ALA A 761 -27.02 18.58 -19.79
CA ALA A 761 -28.07 19.08 -18.91
C ALA A 761 -27.60 19.34 -17.44
N SER A 762 -26.29 19.29 -17.17
CA SER A 762 -25.75 19.42 -15.81
C SER A 762 -25.73 20.87 -15.29
N THR A 763 -26.80 21.31 -14.63
CA THR A 763 -26.78 22.52 -13.77
C THR A 763 -26.13 22.27 -12.40
N THR A 764 -26.00 20.99 -12.03
CA THR A 764 -25.33 20.48 -10.84
C THR A 764 -24.58 19.19 -11.21
N LEU A 765 -23.60 18.82 -10.37
CA LEU A 765 -22.85 17.57 -10.46
C LEU A 765 -22.63 17.04 -9.05
N VAL A 766 -22.67 15.71 -8.87
CA VAL A 766 -22.44 15.10 -7.55
C VAL A 766 -21.01 15.43 -7.10
N GLY A 767 -20.84 15.78 -5.83
CA GLY A 767 -19.57 16.22 -5.27
C GLY A 767 -19.24 17.71 -5.45
N LYS A 768 -19.87 18.45 -6.37
CA LYS A 768 -19.66 19.90 -6.56
C LYS A 768 -20.76 20.73 -5.90
N ASN A 769 -20.41 21.85 -5.24
CA ASN A 769 -21.30 22.61 -4.35
C ASN A 769 -21.73 24.00 -4.86
N PHE A 770 -21.33 24.37 -6.09
CA PHE A 770 -21.74 25.61 -6.78
C PHE A 770 -22.70 25.32 -7.93
N THR A 771 -23.37 26.37 -8.45
CA THR A 771 -24.21 26.26 -9.66
C THR A 771 -23.33 26.21 -10.90
N ILE A 772 -23.49 25.16 -11.71
CA ILE A 772 -22.72 24.94 -12.93
C ILE A 772 -23.37 25.68 -14.11
N VAL A 773 -22.55 26.36 -14.91
CA VAL A 773 -22.99 26.99 -16.15
C VAL A 773 -23.05 25.94 -17.28
N GLY A 774 -24.23 25.72 -17.86
CA GLY A 774 -24.41 24.71 -18.92
C GLY A 774 -23.85 25.12 -20.29
N SER A 775 -23.60 26.42 -20.49
CA SER A 775 -23.11 26.97 -21.76
C SER A 775 -22.32 28.26 -21.57
N CYS A 776 -21.18 28.37 -22.24
CA CYS A 776 -20.29 29.52 -22.24
C CYS A 776 -20.24 30.16 -23.62
N ASN A 777 -20.41 31.48 -23.71
CA ASN A 777 -20.48 32.23 -24.98
C ASN A 777 -21.46 31.64 -26.03
N GLY A 778 -22.51 30.94 -25.58
CA GLY A 778 -23.49 30.27 -26.44
C GLY A 778 -23.12 28.85 -26.90
N THR A 779 -21.92 28.35 -26.56
CA THR A 779 -21.48 26.97 -26.81
C THR A 779 -21.59 26.13 -25.53
N THR A 780 -21.71 24.80 -25.62
CA THR A 780 -21.96 23.95 -24.44
C THR A 780 -20.71 23.74 -23.57
N MET A 781 -20.91 23.54 -22.27
CA MET A 781 -19.87 23.07 -21.34
C MET A 781 -19.84 21.53 -21.19
N ALA A 782 -20.73 20.80 -21.87
CA ALA A 782 -20.72 19.33 -21.86
C ALA A 782 -19.41 18.77 -22.42
N GLY A 783 -18.89 17.72 -21.78
CA GLY A 783 -17.60 17.12 -22.12
C GLY A 783 -16.40 17.67 -21.35
N GLY A 784 -16.51 18.83 -20.67
CA GLY A 784 -15.44 19.35 -19.81
C GLY A 784 -15.30 18.56 -18.52
N THR A 785 -14.07 18.23 -18.13
CA THR A 785 -13.72 17.48 -16.91
C THR A 785 -13.05 18.40 -15.89
N PHE A 786 -13.53 18.38 -14.64
CA PHE A 786 -12.96 19.22 -13.56
C PHE A 786 -11.49 18.88 -13.28
N LEU A 787 -10.69 19.91 -12.95
CA LEU A 787 -9.28 19.77 -12.55
C LEU A 787 -9.11 19.11 -11.18
N THR A 788 -10.13 19.20 -10.33
CA THR A 788 -10.13 18.60 -8.99
C THR A 788 -11.50 18.00 -8.66
N THR A 789 -11.54 17.05 -7.71
CA THR A 789 -12.80 16.59 -7.12
C THR A 789 -13.34 17.57 -6.06
N THR A 790 -12.49 18.47 -5.55
CA THR A 790 -12.79 19.45 -4.49
C THR A 790 -14.10 20.19 -4.73
N ALA A 791 -15.01 20.13 -3.76
CA ALA A 791 -16.41 20.50 -3.96
C ALA A 791 -16.64 21.96 -4.39
N SER A 792 -15.80 22.88 -3.89
CA SER A 792 -15.88 24.32 -4.14
C SER A 792 -15.02 24.82 -5.31
N ASP A 793 -14.24 23.95 -5.96
CA ASP A 793 -13.39 24.35 -7.09
C ASP A 793 -14.16 24.22 -8.43
N PRO A 794 -14.36 25.33 -9.17
CA PRO A 794 -15.04 25.33 -10.46
C PRO A 794 -14.11 25.12 -11.66
N SER A 795 -12.82 24.90 -11.43
CA SER A 795 -11.80 24.76 -12.48
C SER A 795 -12.05 23.54 -13.37
N VAL A 796 -12.29 23.76 -14.65
CA VAL A 796 -12.34 22.74 -15.71
C VAL A 796 -11.11 22.92 -16.59
N ALA A 797 -10.29 21.89 -16.72
CA ALA A 797 -8.94 21.99 -17.30
C ALA A 797 -8.78 21.17 -18.58
N ALA A 798 -7.94 21.67 -19.49
CA ALA A 798 -7.57 20.98 -20.72
C ALA A 798 -6.84 19.65 -20.47
N MET A 799 -6.02 19.56 -19.41
CA MET A 799 -5.30 18.34 -19.04
C MET A 799 -6.28 17.21 -18.69
N SER A 800 -7.11 17.40 -17.65
CA SER A 800 -8.10 16.40 -17.21
C SER A 800 -9.10 16.07 -18.32
N THR A 801 -9.60 17.08 -19.05
CA THR A 801 -10.51 16.86 -20.18
C THR A 801 -9.82 16.11 -21.33
N GLY A 802 -8.54 16.39 -21.60
CA GLY A 802 -7.76 15.76 -22.66
C GLY A 802 -7.45 14.29 -22.36
N TYR A 803 -7.04 13.97 -21.12
CA TYR A 803 -6.89 12.58 -20.67
C TYR A 803 -8.23 11.83 -20.70
N PHE A 804 -9.31 12.43 -20.20
CA PHE A 804 -10.64 11.81 -20.25
C PHE A 804 -11.12 11.58 -21.70
N MET A 805 -10.86 12.52 -22.61
CA MET A 805 -11.15 12.40 -24.04
C MET A 805 -10.35 11.26 -24.70
N LEU A 806 -9.05 11.18 -24.42
CA LEU A 806 -8.15 10.15 -24.94
C LEU A 806 -8.54 8.75 -24.43
N LEU A 807 -8.74 8.60 -23.12
CA LEU A 807 -9.20 7.38 -22.47
C LEU A 807 -10.55 6.92 -23.04
N SER A 808 -11.48 7.85 -23.24
CA SER A 808 -12.76 7.58 -23.91
C SER A 808 -12.57 7.10 -25.36
N ALA A 809 -11.69 7.73 -26.14
CA ALA A 809 -11.45 7.35 -27.53
C ALA A 809 -10.80 5.96 -27.65
N MET A 810 -9.87 5.63 -26.76
CA MET A 810 -9.21 4.32 -26.72
C MET A 810 -10.11 3.22 -26.13
N LEU A 811 -10.97 3.52 -25.15
CA LEU A 811 -12.02 2.60 -24.71
C LEU A 811 -13.02 2.28 -25.83
N PHE A 812 -13.35 3.26 -26.69
CA PHE A 812 -14.16 2.98 -27.87
C PHE A 812 -13.45 2.05 -28.85
N GLU A 813 -12.16 2.27 -29.15
CA GLU A 813 -11.38 1.37 -29.99
C GLU A 813 -11.29 -0.06 -29.41
N ALA A 814 -11.12 -0.20 -28.10
CA ALA A 814 -11.02 -1.50 -27.42
C ALA A 814 -12.35 -2.26 -27.32
N THR A 815 -13.49 -1.57 -27.20
CA THR A 815 -14.78 -2.19 -26.85
C THR A 815 -15.90 -2.01 -27.89
N SER A 816 -15.75 -1.09 -28.84
CA SER A 816 -16.80 -0.60 -29.74
C SER A 816 -18.06 -0.04 -29.04
N ASN A 817 -18.02 0.25 -27.73
CA ASN A 817 -19.17 0.77 -26.99
C ASN A 817 -19.38 2.27 -27.28
N PRO A 818 -20.52 2.69 -27.89
CA PRO A 818 -20.74 4.05 -28.36
C PRO A 818 -20.82 5.10 -27.23
N ILE A 819 -20.99 4.70 -25.96
CA ILE A 819 -20.94 5.61 -24.81
C ILE A 819 -19.56 6.29 -24.73
N TYR A 820 -18.48 5.54 -24.96
CA TYR A 820 -17.12 6.07 -24.94
C TYR A 820 -16.85 6.97 -26.15
N LEU A 821 -17.38 6.63 -27.34
CA LEU A 821 -17.31 7.51 -28.51
C LEU A 821 -18.03 8.86 -28.27
N GLN A 822 -19.22 8.83 -27.68
CA GLN A 822 -19.95 10.06 -27.35
C GLN A 822 -19.18 10.90 -26.31
N ALA A 823 -18.65 10.28 -25.27
CA ALA A 823 -17.85 10.97 -24.25
C ALA A 823 -16.61 11.64 -24.85
N ALA A 824 -15.86 10.93 -25.69
CA ALA A 824 -14.71 11.48 -26.42
C ALA A 824 -15.12 12.63 -27.37
N THR A 825 -16.28 12.51 -28.03
CA THR A 825 -16.79 13.53 -28.96
C THR A 825 -17.23 14.79 -28.21
N ASP A 826 -17.94 14.65 -27.09
CA ASP A 826 -18.36 15.76 -26.22
C ASP A 826 -17.11 16.51 -25.70
N SER A 827 -16.11 15.80 -25.18
CA SER A 827 -14.87 16.40 -24.67
C SER A 827 -14.02 17.06 -25.77
N ALA A 828 -14.02 16.51 -26.99
CA ALA A 828 -13.36 17.13 -28.13
C ALA A 828 -14.02 18.46 -28.54
N VAL A 829 -15.36 18.49 -28.56
CA VAL A 829 -16.15 19.71 -28.81
C VAL A 829 -15.94 20.73 -27.70
N PHE A 830 -15.89 20.30 -26.43
CA PHE A 830 -15.58 21.17 -25.30
C PHE A 830 -14.23 21.88 -25.47
N ILE A 831 -13.14 21.13 -25.70
CA ILE A 831 -11.81 21.72 -25.87
C ILE A 831 -11.83 22.67 -27.07
N GLN A 832 -12.43 22.27 -28.20
CA GLN A 832 -12.55 23.11 -29.40
C GLN A 832 -13.34 24.41 -29.17
N SER A 833 -14.37 24.42 -28.31
CA SER A 833 -15.23 25.59 -28.12
C SER A 833 -14.87 26.48 -26.94
N GLN A 834 -14.23 25.94 -25.89
CA GLN A 834 -13.94 26.68 -24.65
C GLN A 834 -12.45 26.98 -24.44
N LEU A 835 -11.55 26.11 -24.89
CA LEU A 835 -10.12 26.19 -24.58
C LEU A 835 -9.21 26.30 -25.82
N TYR A 836 -9.73 26.16 -27.04
CA TYR A 836 -8.96 26.31 -28.27
C TYR A 836 -8.88 27.78 -28.71
N THR A 837 -7.67 28.32 -28.74
CA THR A 837 -7.39 29.72 -29.08
C THR A 837 -7.49 30.00 -30.58
N SER A 838 -7.72 31.27 -30.93
CA SER A 838 -7.55 31.78 -32.31
C SER A 838 -6.13 31.62 -32.86
N ASN A 839 -5.12 31.43 -31.98
CA ASN A 839 -3.74 31.14 -32.33
C ASN A 839 -3.50 29.64 -32.63
N GLY A 840 -4.50 28.78 -32.43
CA GLY A 840 -4.46 27.36 -32.80
C GLY A 840 -3.94 26.41 -31.71
N PHE A 841 -3.85 26.87 -30.46
CA PHE A 841 -3.37 26.09 -29.30
C PHE A 841 -4.41 25.99 -28.17
N VAL A 842 -4.18 25.11 -27.21
CA VAL A 842 -5.09 24.82 -26.09
C VAL A 842 -4.69 25.56 -24.79
N LEU A 843 -5.60 26.36 -24.24
CA LEU A 843 -5.52 27.04 -22.93
C LEU A 843 -5.55 26.06 -21.76
N GLN A 844 -5.20 26.50 -20.54
CA GLN A 844 -5.13 25.60 -19.39
C GLN A 844 -6.47 25.42 -18.64
N ILE A 845 -7.13 26.48 -18.18
CA ILE A 845 -8.28 26.37 -17.25
C ILE A 845 -9.40 27.39 -17.54
N ILE A 846 -10.65 26.94 -17.55
CA ILE A 846 -11.88 27.76 -17.53
C ILE A 846 -12.73 27.46 -16.29
N SER A 847 -13.44 28.46 -15.75
CA SER A 847 -14.39 28.24 -14.65
C SER A 847 -15.76 27.78 -15.18
N ALA A 848 -16.28 26.69 -14.62
CA ALA A 848 -17.66 26.24 -14.82
C ALA A 848 -18.66 26.86 -13.81
N SER A 849 -18.22 27.79 -12.96
CA SER A 849 -19.10 28.51 -12.02
C SER A 849 -19.99 29.49 -12.77
N ALA A 850 -21.30 29.43 -12.51
CA ALA A 850 -22.26 30.42 -13.01
C ALA A 850 -21.98 31.85 -12.51
N ASN A 851 -21.28 32.00 -11.38
CA ASN A 851 -20.88 33.31 -10.84
C ASN A 851 -19.67 33.90 -11.57
N ASP A 852 -18.80 33.07 -12.14
CA ASP A 852 -17.57 33.51 -12.81
C ASP A 852 -17.79 33.84 -14.29
N THR A 853 -19.01 33.63 -14.81
CA THR A 853 -19.41 33.98 -16.18
C THR A 853 -18.45 33.43 -17.25
N CYS A 854 -18.01 32.18 -17.09
CA CYS A 854 -17.09 31.51 -18.02
C CYS A 854 -15.70 32.14 -18.15
N LYS A 855 -15.25 32.82 -17.09
CA LYS A 855 -13.88 33.35 -16.99
C LYS A 855 -12.86 32.23 -17.22
N VAL A 856 -11.94 32.45 -18.16
CA VAL A 856 -10.66 31.73 -18.25
C VAL A 856 -9.87 32.04 -16.97
N LEU A 857 -9.58 31.00 -16.19
CA LEU A 857 -8.87 31.12 -14.92
C LEU A 857 -7.35 31.14 -15.12
N ASP A 858 -6.88 30.42 -16.15
CA ASP A 858 -5.48 30.38 -16.57
C ASP A 858 -5.42 30.27 -18.10
N ASP A 859 -4.90 31.33 -18.75
CA ASP A 859 -4.71 31.42 -20.19
C ASP A 859 -3.33 30.94 -20.67
N THR A 860 -2.55 30.31 -19.78
CA THR A 860 -1.28 29.68 -20.13
C THR A 860 -1.49 28.61 -21.21
N VAL A 861 -0.66 28.67 -22.25
CA VAL A 861 -0.66 27.69 -23.34
C VAL A 861 0.51 26.72 -23.13
N ASN A 862 0.19 25.46 -22.87
CA ASN A 862 1.19 24.41 -22.65
C ASN A 862 1.22 23.40 -23.81
N SER A 863 2.40 22.82 -24.02
CA SER A 863 2.64 21.76 -24.99
C SER A 863 1.79 20.52 -24.69
N PHE A 864 1.78 20.02 -23.46
CA PHE A 864 0.99 18.84 -23.06
C PHE A 864 -0.52 18.99 -23.29
N ASN A 865 -1.12 20.17 -23.03
CA ASN A 865 -2.54 20.42 -23.33
C ASN A 865 -2.85 20.27 -24.82
N SER A 866 -1.93 20.74 -25.66
CA SER A 866 -2.00 20.59 -27.11
C SER A 866 -1.71 19.13 -27.53
N GLY A 867 -0.80 18.44 -26.83
CA GLY A 867 -0.46 17.03 -27.01
C GLY A 867 -1.64 16.10 -26.75
N LEU A 868 -2.25 16.14 -25.55
CA LEU A 868 -3.42 15.31 -25.22
C LEU A 868 -4.57 15.51 -26.22
N PHE A 869 -4.78 16.76 -26.68
CA PHE A 869 -5.79 17.05 -27.69
C PHE A 869 -5.41 16.46 -29.06
N ILE A 870 -4.15 16.58 -29.52
CA ILE A 870 -3.65 15.89 -30.73
C ILE A 870 -3.84 14.38 -30.61
N GLU A 871 -3.49 13.78 -29.48
CA GLU A 871 -3.49 12.33 -29.30
C GLU A 871 -4.91 11.75 -29.36
N GLY A 872 -5.83 12.29 -28.54
CA GLY A 872 -7.22 11.83 -28.56
C GLY A 872 -7.95 12.16 -29.86
N LEU A 873 -7.63 13.29 -30.53
CA LEU A 873 -8.12 13.58 -31.87
C LEU A 873 -7.58 12.55 -32.89
N ALA A 874 -6.31 12.13 -32.79
CA ALA A 874 -5.76 11.11 -33.68
C ALA A 874 -6.42 9.74 -33.49
N VAL A 875 -6.72 9.34 -32.24
CA VAL A 875 -7.55 8.14 -31.98
C VAL A 875 -8.94 8.33 -32.60
N LEU A 876 -9.64 9.42 -32.29
CA LEU A 876 -10.98 9.72 -32.82
C LEU A 876 -11.05 9.72 -34.34
N VAL A 877 -10.11 10.34 -35.05
CA VAL A 877 -10.07 10.35 -36.52
C VAL A 877 -9.84 8.94 -37.06
N SER A 878 -8.97 8.14 -36.45
CA SER A 878 -8.75 6.75 -36.89
C SER A 878 -10.01 5.89 -36.80
N GLN A 879 -10.82 6.07 -35.75
CA GLN A 879 -12.06 5.33 -35.53
C GLN A 879 -13.26 5.86 -36.34
N THR A 880 -13.37 7.19 -36.52
CA THR A 880 -14.57 7.84 -37.09
C THR A 880 -14.43 8.26 -38.55
N GLN A 881 -13.20 8.45 -39.04
CA GLN A 881 -12.90 9.03 -40.36
C GLN A 881 -13.58 10.40 -40.60
N ASN A 882 -13.81 11.17 -39.52
CA ASN A 882 -14.47 12.47 -39.59
C ASN A 882 -13.52 13.55 -40.13
N ALA A 883 -13.78 14.02 -41.36
CA ALA A 883 -12.95 15.01 -42.04
C ALA A 883 -12.86 16.38 -41.32
N THR A 884 -13.87 16.77 -40.54
CA THR A 884 -13.82 18.01 -39.74
C THR A 884 -12.87 17.84 -38.56
N THR A 885 -12.96 16.71 -37.86
CA THR A 885 -12.03 16.35 -36.76
C THR A 885 -10.60 16.18 -37.29
N GLN A 886 -10.43 15.62 -38.48
CA GLN A 886 -9.14 15.53 -39.17
C GLN A 886 -8.57 16.92 -39.52
N THR A 887 -9.39 17.82 -40.05
CA THR A 887 -8.98 19.20 -40.36
C THR A 887 -8.55 19.95 -39.09
N LEU A 888 -9.24 19.74 -37.96
CA LEU A 888 -8.85 20.30 -36.66
C LEU A 888 -7.49 19.76 -36.19
N LEU A 889 -7.30 18.44 -36.25
CA LEU A 889 -6.06 17.75 -35.91
C LEU A 889 -4.88 18.27 -36.75
N GLU A 890 -5.04 18.38 -38.07
CA GLU A 890 -3.99 18.86 -38.98
C GLU A 890 -3.62 20.33 -38.76
N ASN A 891 -4.60 21.19 -38.51
CA ASN A 891 -4.36 22.60 -38.17
C ASN A 891 -3.63 22.73 -36.83
N LEU A 892 -4.03 21.97 -35.80
CA LEU A 892 -3.38 21.96 -34.49
C LEU A 892 -1.94 21.44 -34.60
N ILE A 893 -1.71 20.30 -35.25
CA ILE A 893 -0.34 19.78 -35.50
C ILE A 893 0.51 20.83 -36.23
N THR A 894 -0.01 21.46 -37.28
CA THR A 894 0.73 22.49 -38.03
C THR A 894 1.12 23.68 -37.14
N ASN A 895 0.22 24.15 -36.28
CA ASN A 895 0.53 25.24 -35.34
C ASN A 895 1.54 24.80 -34.28
N VAL A 896 1.44 23.58 -33.74
CA VAL A 896 2.37 23.07 -32.72
C VAL A 896 3.78 22.83 -33.27
N LEU A 897 3.92 22.40 -34.54
CA LEU A 897 5.22 22.21 -35.19
C LEU A 897 5.92 23.53 -35.54
N PHE A 898 5.20 24.51 -36.11
CA PHE A 898 5.81 25.71 -36.71
C PHE A 898 5.61 27.02 -35.92
N ASN A 899 4.58 27.11 -35.07
CA ASN A 899 4.24 28.30 -34.30
C ASN A 899 4.33 28.10 -32.78
N GLY A 900 4.61 26.88 -32.31
CA GLY A 900 4.58 26.51 -30.89
C GLY A 900 5.54 27.36 -30.04
N PRO A 901 5.08 28.08 -29.00
CA PRO A 901 5.92 28.99 -28.21
C PRO A 901 6.97 28.29 -27.33
N TRP A 902 6.92 26.96 -27.25
CA TRP A 902 7.89 26.06 -26.62
C TRP A 902 8.91 25.47 -27.61
N ASN A 903 8.86 25.81 -28.91
CA ASN A 903 9.85 25.31 -29.87
C ASN A 903 11.06 26.26 -29.96
N THR A 904 12.25 25.70 -29.87
CA THR A 904 13.48 26.42 -30.24
C THR A 904 13.54 26.61 -31.77
N PRO A 905 14.31 27.59 -32.29
CA PRO A 905 14.52 27.78 -33.74
C PRO A 905 15.19 26.61 -34.47
N THR A 906 15.54 25.52 -33.77
CA THR A 906 16.07 24.28 -34.35
C THR A 906 15.10 23.09 -34.18
N GLY A 907 13.85 23.36 -33.79
CA GLY A 907 12.78 22.38 -33.67
C GLY A 907 12.74 21.58 -32.36
N ILE A 908 13.67 21.81 -31.42
CA ILE A 908 13.68 21.11 -30.11
C ILE A 908 12.65 21.74 -29.18
N ILE A 909 11.88 20.94 -28.43
CA ILE A 909 10.99 21.41 -27.35
C ILE A 909 11.81 21.93 -26.16
N ALA A 910 11.48 23.13 -25.70
CA ALA A 910 12.03 23.81 -24.53
C ALA A 910 10.96 24.75 -23.93
N GLN A 911 10.25 24.28 -22.90
CA GLN A 911 9.13 25.03 -22.31
C GLN A 911 9.59 26.28 -21.52
N GLY A 912 8.67 27.24 -21.38
CA GLY A 912 8.93 28.61 -20.91
C GLY A 912 9.34 28.73 -19.43
N GLY A 913 9.78 29.93 -19.03
CA GLY A 913 10.39 30.18 -17.71
C GLY A 913 11.81 29.64 -17.58
N GLY A 914 12.08 28.53 -18.25
CA GLY A 914 13.39 27.95 -18.48
C GLY A 914 13.42 26.49 -18.05
N LYS A 915 13.71 25.62 -19.03
CA LYS A 915 14.01 24.18 -18.88
C LYS A 915 12.76 23.30 -18.73
N ASN A 916 12.48 22.54 -19.80
CA ASN A 916 11.97 21.15 -19.84
C ASN A 916 11.50 20.81 -21.28
N GLY A 917 11.62 19.54 -21.69
CA GLY A 917 10.95 18.96 -22.86
C GLY A 917 9.53 18.48 -22.53
N ASP A 918 8.79 18.00 -23.53
CA ASP A 918 7.39 17.57 -23.36
C ASP A 918 7.15 16.18 -23.98
N ALA A 919 7.07 15.18 -23.09
CA ALA A 919 6.89 13.77 -23.41
C ALA A 919 5.53 13.47 -24.06
N ILE A 920 4.47 14.04 -23.47
CA ILE A 920 3.07 13.88 -23.89
C ILE A 920 2.88 14.40 -25.31
N LEU A 921 3.45 15.56 -25.64
CA LEU A 921 3.39 16.10 -26.99
C LEU A 921 4.15 15.21 -28.01
N VAL A 922 5.33 14.67 -27.66
CA VAL A 922 6.04 13.76 -28.59
C VAL A 922 5.24 12.49 -28.85
N ARG A 923 4.71 11.85 -27.80
CA ARG A 923 3.88 10.66 -27.91
C ARG A 923 2.63 10.93 -28.75
N ALA A 924 1.94 12.05 -28.53
CA ALA A 924 0.79 12.48 -29.33
C ALA A 924 1.10 12.60 -30.82
N LEU A 925 2.24 13.22 -31.16
CA LEU A 925 2.70 13.37 -32.54
C LEU A 925 3.08 12.00 -33.16
N ALA A 926 3.63 11.08 -32.37
CA ALA A 926 3.89 9.71 -32.78
C ALA A 926 2.59 8.92 -33.00
N THR A 927 1.60 9.02 -32.11
CA THR A 927 0.26 8.43 -32.25
C THR A 927 -0.42 8.91 -33.54
N ALA A 928 -0.33 10.22 -33.86
CA ALA A 928 -0.84 10.78 -35.11
C ALA A 928 -0.12 10.25 -36.37
N TYR A 929 1.20 10.01 -36.30
CA TYR A 929 1.95 9.35 -37.37
C TYR A 929 1.55 7.88 -37.52
N LEU A 930 1.54 7.11 -36.44
CA LEU A 930 1.30 5.66 -36.47
C LEU A 930 -0.10 5.32 -36.99
N ARG A 931 -1.13 6.08 -36.59
CA ARG A 931 -2.52 5.88 -37.03
C ARG A 931 -2.79 6.32 -38.47
N ASN A 932 -1.84 6.96 -39.16
CA ASN A 932 -1.96 7.44 -40.55
C ASN A 932 -3.19 8.34 -40.79
N VAL A 933 -3.49 9.21 -39.82
CA VAL A 933 -4.65 10.12 -39.83
C VAL A 933 -4.36 11.50 -40.43
N THR A 934 -3.16 11.72 -40.96
CA THR A 934 -2.71 13.00 -41.55
C THR A 934 -2.24 12.84 -43.00
N THR A 935 -2.30 13.93 -43.75
CA THR A 935 -1.77 14.06 -45.11
C THR A 935 -0.28 13.68 -45.17
N PRO A 936 0.22 13.14 -46.29
CA PRO A 936 1.62 12.71 -46.40
C PRO A 936 2.67 13.79 -46.07
N ALA A 937 2.36 15.07 -46.32
CA ALA A 937 3.24 16.18 -45.97
C ALA A 937 3.33 16.40 -44.44
N ILE A 938 2.18 16.40 -43.75
CA ILE A 938 2.15 16.49 -42.28
C ILE A 938 2.77 15.22 -41.67
N ARG A 939 2.49 14.04 -42.22
CA ARG A 939 3.12 12.77 -41.81
C ARG A 939 4.65 12.81 -41.89
N GLN A 940 5.22 13.39 -42.94
CA GLN A 940 6.67 13.57 -43.07
C GLN A 940 7.19 14.54 -42.00
N ASN A 941 6.54 15.69 -41.81
CA ASN A 941 6.93 16.66 -40.77
C ASN A 941 6.85 16.06 -39.35
N LEU A 942 5.88 15.18 -39.08
CA LEU A 942 5.78 14.43 -37.81
C LEU A 942 6.99 13.52 -37.59
N ARG A 943 7.35 12.68 -38.58
CA ARG A 943 8.55 11.81 -38.53
C ARG A 943 9.79 12.64 -38.21
N ASP A 944 9.98 13.72 -38.95
CA ASP A 944 11.21 14.51 -38.91
C ASP A 944 11.32 15.30 -37.61
N TYR A 945 10.21 15.79 -37.06
CA TYR A 945 10.17 16.48 -35.76
C TYR A 945 10.38 15.51 -34.58
N ILE A 946 9.84 14.29 -34.63
CA ILE A 946 10.09 13.25 -33.63
C ILE A 946 11.58 12.87 -33.65
N ALA A 947 12.18 12.76 -34.85
CA ALA A 947 13.62 12.53 -35.00
C ALA A 947 14.47 13.66 -34.41
N VAL A 948 14.03 14.93 -34.52
CA VAL A 948 14.67 16.06 -33.83
C VAL A 948 14.67 15.87 -32.31
N GLN A 949 13.53 15.49 -31.71
CA GLN A 949 13.44 15.30 -30.25
C GLN A 949 14.30 14.12 -29.78
N PHE A 950 14.22 12.97 -30.47
CA PHE A 950 15.06 11.81 -30.21
C PHE A 950 16.55 12.16 -30.25
N ASN A 951 17.00 12.83 -31.32
CA ASN A 951 18.40 13.23 -31.45
C ASN A 951 18.80 14.31 -30.42
N ALA A 952 17.87 15.15 -29.96
CA ALA A 952 18.12 16.10 -28.89
C ALA A 952 18.33 15.39 -27.54
N VAL A 953 17.46 14.45 -27.19
CA VAL A 953 17.58 13.60 -25.98
C VAL A 953 18.91 12.84 -25.95
N VAL A 954 19.25 12.14 -27.05
CA VAL A 954 20.46 11.30 -27.11
C VAL A 954 21.76 12.11 -27.19
N ASP A 955 21.78 13.27 -27.89
CA ASP A 955 23.02 14.07 -28.02
C ASP A 955 23.22 15.10 -26.89
N LEU A 956 22.16 15.62 -26.27
CA LEU A 956 22.20 16.83 -25.43
C LEU A 956 21.66 16.63 -24.00
N ALA A 957 20.81 15.63 -23.76
CA ALA A 957 20.21 15.40 -22.44
C ALA A 957 20.94 14.35 -21.59
N THR A 958 21.77 13.48 -22.17
CA THR A 958 22.53 12.45 -21.44
C THR A 958 24.05 12.61 -21.60
N ASN A 959 24.82 12.09 -20.64
CA ASN A 959 26.28 11.95 -20.74
C ASN A 959 26.71 10.61 -21.36
N GLY A 960 25.76 9.75 -21.78
CA GLY A 960 26.02 8.37 -22.20
C GLY A 960 26.10 7.39 -21.03
N ASP A 961 25.46 7.74 -19.91
CA ASP A 961 25.33 6.97 -18.65
C ASP A 961 23.88 6.48 -18.42
N ASP A 962 23.05 6.59 -19.45
CA ASP A 962 21.59 6.36 -19.49
C ASP A 962 20.79 7.25 -18.52
N ILE A 963 21.41 8.30 -17.95
CA ILE A 963 20.74 9.36 -17.20
C ILE A 963 20.46 10.52 -18.15
N TYR A 964 19.20 10.96 -18.19
CA TYR A 964 18.70 11.98 -19.08
C TYR A 964 18.22 13.21 -18.29
N ALA A 965 18.47 14.39 -18.84
CA ALA A 965 17.85 15.63 -18.40
C ALA A 965 16.43 15.76 -18.95
N ASP A 966 15.60 16.43 -18.17
CA ASP A 966 14.38 17.09 -18.65
C ASP A 966 14.69 18.09 -19.79
N GLN A 967 15.87 18.70 -19.80
CA GLN A 967 16.36 19.64 -20.80
C GLN A 967 16.89 18.94 -22.04
N TRP A 968 16.04 18.79 -23.05
CA TRP A 968 16.45 18.26 -24.36
C TRP A 968 17.35 19.24 -25.15
N THR A 969 17.41 20.51 -24.74
CA THR A 969 18.43 21.47 -25.21
C THR A 969 19.80 21.29 -24.54
N GLY A 970 19.89 20.44 -23.52
CA GLY A 970 21.01 20.34 -22.59
C GLY A 970 21.10 21.50 -21.59
N PRO A 971 22.09 21.44 -20.67
CA PRO A 971 23.10 20.40 -20.54
C PRO A 971 22.53 19.07 -19.97
N PRO A 972 23.26 17.95 -20.12
CA PRO A 972 22.88 16.68 -19.51
C PRO A 972 22.74 16.72 -17.99
N SER A 973 21.94 15.81 -17.45
CA SER A 973 21.84 15.58 -16.00
C SER A 973 22.97 14.67 -15.53
N SER A 974 23.44 14.86 -14.29
CA SER A 974 24.27 13.91 -13.55
C SER A 974 23.54 13.31 -12.34
N SER A 975 22.23 13.54 -12.24
CA SER A 975 21.36 13.09 -11.16
C SER A 975 20.11 12.43 -11.73
N LEU A 976 19.84 11.21 -11.27
CA LEU A 976 18.66 10.46 -11.66
C LEU A 976 17.40 11.16 -11.12
N SER A 977 16.45 11.47 -12.00
CA SER A 977 15.12 12.01 -11.66
C SER A 977 14.08 11.20 -12.42
N LEU A 978 13.09 10.64 -11.72
CA LEU A 978 12.13 9.72 -12.33
C LEU A 978 11.30 10.41 -13.43
N GLY A 979 10.86 11.65 -13.20
CA GLY A 979 10.15 12.45 -14.20
C GLY A 979 11.00 12.72 -15.44
N ASN A 980 12.31 12.95 -15.27
CA ASN A 980 13.23 13.24 -16.37
C ASN A 980 13.48 11.98 -17.22
N GLN A 981 13.73 10.84 -16.57
CA GLN A 981 13.88 9.54 -17.25
C GLN A 981 12.61 9.16 -18.01
N THR A 982 11.46 9.24 -17.32
CA THR A 982 10.16 8.89 -17.91
C THR A 982 9.84 9.81 -19.09
N SER A 983 10.13 11.10 -18.97
CA SER A 983 9.96 12.05 -20.08
C SER A 983 10.89 11.78 -21.27
N ALA A 984 12.08 11.23 -21.02
CA ALA A 984 13.02 10.84 -22.08
C ALA A 984 12.64 9.53 -22.77
N LEU A 985 11.79 8.68 -22.18
CA LEU A 985 11.34 7.43 -22.80
C LEU A 985 10.46 7.68 -24.03
N SER A 986 9.47 8.57 -23.94
CA SER A 986 8.52 8.79 -25.04
C SER A 986 9.18 9.13 -26.38
N PRO A 987 10.21 10.02 -26.49
CA PRO A 987 10.95 10.22 -27.74
C PRO A 987 11.83 9.03 -28.16
N LEU A 988 12.37 8.23 -27.22
CA LEU A 988 13.13 7.01 -27.53
C LEU A 988 12.21 5.92 -28.12
N LEU A 989 11.07 5.66 -27.48
CA LEU A 989 10.07 4.68 -27.93
C LEU A 989 9.34 5.15 -29.19
N SER A 990 9.03 6.44 -29.31
CA SER A 990 8.50 7.01 -30.56
C SER A 990 9.45 6.76 -31.74
N ALA A 991 10.76 6.96 -31.57
CA ALA A 991 11.74 6.66 -32.62
C ALA A 991 11.80 5.16 -32.96
N ALA A 992 11.69 4.27 -31.97
CA ALA A 992 11.60 2.83 -32.20
C ALA A 992 10.32 2.46 -33.00
N HIS A 993 9.16 3.00 -32.62
CA HIS A 993 7.89 2.85 -33.34
C HIS A 993 7.97 3.36 -34.80
N LEU A 994 8.60 4.51 -35.05
CA LEU A 994 8.84 5.04 -36.41
C LEU A 994 9.62 4.02 -37.26
N MET A 995 10.67 3.42 -36.70
CA MET A 995 11.53 2.48 -37.42
C MET A 995 10.89 1.11 -37.62
N ALA A 996 10.20 0.57 -36.61
CA ALA A 996 9.43 -0.67 -36.74
C ALA A 996 8.37 -0.59 -37.85
N SER A 997 7.68 0.55 -37.96
CA SER A 997 6.66 0.80 -38.99
C SER A 997 7.18 0.77 -40.43
N ASN A 998 8.48 1.02 -40.64
CA ASN A 998 9.10 1.01 -41.97
C ASN A 998 9.53 -0.41 -42.40
N VAL A 999 9.77 -1.33 -41.45
CA VAL A 999 10.23 -2.69 -41.76
C VAL A 999 9.10 -3.52 -42.39
N THR A 1000 7.87 -3.38 -41.88
CA THR A 1000 6.69 -4.12 -42.38
C THR A 1000 6.25 -3.72 -43.80
N THR A 1001 6.74 -2.60 -44.34
CA THR A 1001 6.44 -2.17 -45.72
C THR A 1001 7.36 -2.79 -46.78
N VAL A 1002 8.47 -3.43 -46.40
CA VAL A 1002 9.41 -4.06 -47.34
C VAL A 1002 8.97 -5.50 -47.63
N GLY A 1003 8.16 -5.66 -48.68
CA GLY A 1003 7.37 -6.87 -48.94
C GLY A 1003 8.15 -8.19 -49.07
N LEU A 1004 7.52 -9.28 -48.62
CA LEU A 1004 8.07 -10.63 -48.69
C LEU A 1004 8.30 -11.06 -50.16
N PRO A 1005 9.49 -11.56 -50.53
CA PRO A 1005 9.69 -12.22 -51.82
C PRO A 1005 8.94 -13.56 -51.86
N SER A 1006 7.99 -13.70 -52.78
CA SER A 1006 7.22 -14.93 -52.96
C SER A 1006 8.12 -16.11 -53.33
N SER A 1007 8.19 -17.12 -52.45
CA SER A 1007 9.06 -18.29 -52.59
C SER A 1007 8.25 -19.57 -52.84
N SER A 1008 8.41 -20.13 -54.05
CA SER A 1008 7.90 -21.48 -54.37
C SER A 1008 8.90 -22.55 -53.92
N PRO A 1009 8.46 -23.75 -53.48
CA PRO A 1009 9.33 -24.75 -52.89
C PRO A 1009 10.14 -25.53 -53.94
N SER A 1010 11.44 -25.71 -53.71
CA SER A 1010 12.31 -26.65 -54.44
C SER A 1010 13.65 -26.86 -53.74
N GLY A 1011 14.24 -28.06 -53.90
CA GLY A 1011 15.66 -28.32 -53.63
C GLY A 1011 15.98 -29.10 -52.35
N SER A 1012 16.10 -30.43 -52.48
CA SER A 1012 16.79 -31.27 -51.48
C SER A 1012 18.31 -31.03 -51.53
N GLY A 1013 18.99 -31.06 -50.39
CA GLY A 1013 20.45 -30.88 -50.31
C GLY A 1013 21.04 -31.25 -48.95
N SER A 1014 21.38 -32.53 -48.77
CA SER A 1014 21.93 -33.04 -47.50
C SER A 1014 23.46 -32.96 -47.43
N THR A 1015 24.02 -32.50 -46.30
CA THR A 1015 25.38 -32.92 -45.87
C THR A 1015 25.46 -33.00 -44.34
N SER A 1016 26.30 -33.91 -43.83
CA SER A 1016 26.45 -34.18 -42.39
C SER A 1016 27.85 -33.77 -41.89
N GLN A 1017 27.92 -33.19 -40.69
CA GLN A 1017 29.14 -33.13 -39.89
C GLN A 1017 28.82 -33.33 -38.40
N THR A 1018 29.30 -34.45 -37.83
CA THR A 1018 29.21 -34.77 -36.40
C THR A 1018 30.50 -34.38 -35.68
N SER A 1019 30.43 -33.55 -34.65
CA SER A 1019 31.58 -33.19 -33.79
C SER A 1019 31.45 -33.78 -32.39
N HIS A 1020 32.00 -34.99 -32.18
CA HIS A 1020 32.16 -35.55 -30.84
C HIS A 1020 33.35 -34.88 -30.12
N ARG A 1021 33.14 -34.42 -28.88
CA ARG A 1021 34.21 -34.04 -27.94
C ARG A 1021 34.16 -34.91 -26.69
N ASN A 1022 35.33 -35.27 -26.17
CA ASN A 1022 35.47 -36.27 -25.10
C ASN A 1022 35.51 -35.62 -23.71
N THR A 1023 34.46 -35.83 -22.91
CA THR A 1023 34.34 -35.29 -21.54
C THR A 1023 34.79 -36.34 -20.51
N ALA A 1024 36.11 -36.54 -20.35
CA ALA A 1024 36.65 -37.65 -19.53
C ALA A 1024 37.98 -37.35 -18.81
N THR A 1025 38.14 -36.17 -18.19
CA THR A 1025 39.36 -35.88 -17.38
C THR A 1025 39.15 -34.93 -16.19
N ILE A 1026 38.09 -34.11 -16.17
CA ILE A 1026 37.94 -33.03 -15.16
C ILE A 1026 37.46 -33.54 -13.78
N ALA A 1027 36.75 -34.67 -13.71
CA ALA A 1027 36.13 -35.18 -12.48
C ALA A 1027 37.11 -35.63 -11.37
N GLY A 1028 38.39 -35.88 -11.69
CA GLY A 1028 39.37 -36.37 -10.72
C GLY A 1028 40.00 -35.28 -9.82
N GLY A 1029 40.10 -34.04 -10.30
CA GLY A 1029 40.81 -32.97 -9.59
C GLY A 1029 39.97 -32.31 -8.48
N THR A 1030 38.67 -32.17 -8.71
CA THR A 1030 37.74 -31.47 -7.81
C THR A 1030 37.59 -32.18 -6.46
N VAL A 1031 37.37 -33.51 -6.46
CA VAL A 1031 37.16 -34.31 -5.25
C VAL A 1031 38.38 -34.26 -4.31
N GLY A 1032 39.59 -34.31 -4.86
CA GLY A 1032 40.83 -34.19 -4.08
C GLY A 1032 41.02 -32.81 -3.44
N GLY A 1033 40.66 -31.74 -4.16
CA GLY A 1033 40.70 -30.37 -3.64
C GLY A 1033 39.72 -30.14 -2.48
N VAL A 1034 38.49 -30.63 -2.61
CA VAL A 1034 37.45 -30.52 -1.56
C VAL A 1034 37.89 -31.23 -0.27
N LEU A 1035 38.40 -32.47 -0.36
CA LEU A 1035 38.90 -33.20 0.81
C LEU A 1035 40.04 -32.47 1.55
N ALA A 1036 40.96 -31.84 0.81
CA ALA A 1036 42.03 -31.05 1.42
C ALA A 1036 41.50 -29.83 2.18
N LEU A 1037 40.51 -29.12 1.62
CA LEU A 1037 39.86 -27.97 2.28
C LEU A 1037 39.09 -28.37 3.54
N VAL A 1038 38.38 -29.51 3.52
CA VAL A 1038 37.67 -30.05 4.68
C VAL A 1038 38.65 -30.35 5.83
N VAL A 1039 39.80 -30.97 5.56
CA VAL A 1039 40.83 -31.25 6.59
C VAL A 1039 41.40 -29.96 7.18
N VAL A 1040 41.66 -28.94 6.36
CA VAL A 1040 42.11 -27.62 6.84
C VAL A 1040 41.03 -26.94 7.71
N PHE A 1041 39.76 -27.03 7.34
CA PHE A 1041 38.65 -26.48 8.12
C PHE A 1041 38.46 -27.18 9.47
N ILE A 1042 38.60 -28.51 9.52
CA ILE A 1042 38.55 -29.29 10.77
C ILE A 1042 39.71 -28.89 11.70
N LEU A 1043 40.94 -28.80 11.17
CA LEU A 1043 42.10 -28.33 11.93
C LEU A 1043 41.90 -26.91 12.46
N TYR A 1044 41.35 -25.99 11.66
CA TYR A 1044 41.00 -24.64 12.09
C TYR A 1044 39.94 -24.64 13.21
N ARG A 1045 38.85 -25.43 13.07
CA ARG A 1045 37.82 -25.59 14.12
C ARG A 1045 38.41 -26.16 15.41
N MET A 1046 39.30 -27.15 15.35
CA MET A 1046 39.98 -27.72 16.52
C MET A 1046 40.89 -26.70 17.21
N LEU A 1047 41.70 -25.96 16.44
CA LEU A 1047 42.56 -24.90 16.99
C LEU A 1047 41.73 -23.77 17.64
N ARG A 1048 40.64 -23.32 17.00
CA ARG A 1048 39.71 -22.31 17.54
C ARG A 1048 39.02 -22.80 18.83
N ARG A 1049 38.63 -24.07 18.91
CA ARG A 1049 38.13 -24.70 20.15
C ARG A 1049 39.22 -24.76 21.24
N SER A 1050 40.46 -25.09 20.89
CA SER A 1050 41.58 -25.17 21.85
C SER A 1050 42.00 -23.81 22.44
N ALA A 1051 41.75 -22.72 21.71
CA ALA A 1051 41.94 -21.35 22.21
C ALA A 1051 40.82 -20.95 23.19
N ARG A 1052 39.55 -21.24 22.86
CA ARG A 1052 38.40 -20.95 23.75
C ARG A 1052 38.50 -21.67 25.11
N ARG A 1053 39.02 -22.90 25.14
CA ARG A 1053 39.25 -23.67 26.40
C ARG A 1053 40.34 -23.10 27.33
N ARG A 1054 40.87 -21.90 27.08
CA ARG A 1054 41.85 -21.22 27.95
C ARG A 1054 41.37 -19.86 28.49
N ALA A 1055 40.09 -19.55 28.33
CA ALA A 1055 39.52 -18.24 28.65
C ALA A 1055 38.58 -18.23 29.87
N LEU A 1056 38.28 -19.38 30.50
CA LEU A 1056 37.55 -19.43 31.77
C LEU A 1056 38.51 -19.74 32.93
N ALA A 1057 38.82 -18.70 33.70
CA ALA A 1057 39.34 -18.77 35.05
C ALA A 1057 38.79 -17.56 35.81
N THR A 1058 37.75 -17.77 36.61
CA THR A 1058 36.96 -16.73 37.28
C THR A 1058 37.61 -16.26 38.58
N PRO A 1059 37.59 -14.94 38.86
CA PRO A 1059 37.44 -14.40 40.21
C PRO A 1059 35.95 -14.13 40.52
N ALA A 1060 35.54 -14.28 41.77
CA ALA A 1060 34.16 -14.01 42.20
C ALA A 1060 34.05 -12.64 42.90
N MET A 1061 32.92 -11.95 42.68
CA MET A 1061 32.45 -10.83 43.52
C MET A 1061 30.93 -11.00 43.72
N VAL A 1062 30.49 -11.21 44.97
CA VAL A 1062 29.98 -10.18 45.90
C VAL A 1062 28.57 -9.71 45.52
N SER A 1063 27.58 -10.31 46.18
CA SER A 1063 26.18 -9.87 46.15
C SER A 1063 25.99 -8.59 46.95
N THR A 1064 25.18 -7.66 46.45
CA THR A 1064 24.79 -6.42 47.17
C THR A 1064 23.27 -6.25 47.13
N THR A 1065 22.62 -6.41 48.27
CA THR A 1065 21.16 -6.26 48.44
C THR A 1065 20.83 -4.92 49.10
N GLN A 1066 19.94 -4.14 48.48
CA GLN A 1066 19.25 -2.99 49.10
C GLN A 1066 17.77 -2.94 48.64
N PRO A 1067 16.87 -2.30 49.40
CA PRO A 1067 15.44 -2.64 49.38
C PRO A 1067 14.56 -1.72 48.51
N PHE A 1068 13.40 -2.25 48.13
CA PHE A 1068 12.26 -1.47 47.62
C PHE A 1068 11.56 -0.70 48.75
N PHE A 1069 11.01 0.48 48.41
CA PHE A 1069 9.94 1.13 49.17
C PHE A 1069 8.58 0.82 48.52
N PRO A 1070 7.53 0.47 49.29
CA PRO A 1070 6.18 0.33 48.77
C PRO A 1070 5.43 1.67 48.75
N LEU A 1071 4.61 1.90 47.72
CA LEU A 1071 3.53 2.89 47.73
C LEU A 1071 2.20 2.14 47.63
N PRO A 1072 1.23 2.38 48.54
CA PRO A 1072 -0.05 1.68 48.55
C PRO A 1072 -1.12 2.38 47.71
N TYR A 1073 -2.00 1.60 47.09
CA TYR A 1073 -3.31 2.07 46.63
C TYR A 1073 -4.36 0.96 46.79
N GLU A 1074 -5.23 1.08 47.79
CA GLU A 1074 -6.39 0.20 47.96
C GLU A 1074 -7.65 0.83 47.34
N PRO A 1075 -8.38 0.12 46.47
CA PRO A 1075 -9.75 0.47 46.10
C PRO A 1075 -10.74 -0.11 47.12
N LEU A 1076 -10.93 0.58 48.24
CA LEU A 1076 -11.94 0.23 49.24
C LEU A 1076 -13.34 0.63 48.75
N PHE A 1077 -14.21 -0.33 48.39
CA PHE A 1077 -15.66 -0.23 48.62
C PHE A 1077 -16.35 -1.60 48.67
N ALA A 1078 -17.17 -1.79 49.70
CA ALA A 1078 -18.05 -2.95 49.90
C ALA A 1078 -19.53 -2.48 50.02
N PRO A 1079 -20.52 -3.33 49.72
CA PRO A 1079 -21.88 -2.86 49.42
C PRO A 1079 -22.73 -2.59 50.66
N THR A 1080 -23.75 -1.73 50.50
CA THR A 1080 -24.92 -1.66 51.39
C THR A 1080 -26.21 -1.70 50.57
N SER A 1081 -27.26 -2.24 51.17
CA SER A 1081 -28.46 -2.73 50.46
C SER A 1081 -29.75 -2.02 50.87
N SER A 1082 -30.64 -1.86 49.90
CA SER A 1082 -32.11 -1.85 50.03
C SER A 1082 -32.78 -0.94 51.09
N THR A 1083 -33.56 0.04 50.60
CA THR A 1083 -34.78 0.46 51.31
C THR A 1083 -35.93 0.66 50.31
N LYS A 1084 -37.10 0.05 50.57
CA LYS A 1084 -38.37 0.39 49.91
C LYS A 1084 -39.05 1.52 50.68
N THR A 1085 -39.63 2.50 49.99
CA THR A 1085 -40.89 3.13 50.41
C THR A 1085 -41.59 3.81 49.23
N SER A 1086 -42.81 4.33 49.45
CA SER A 1086 -43.76 4.64 48.39
C SER A 1086 -44.35 6.04 48.49
N SER A 1087 -44.87 6.55 47.36
CA SER A 1087 -45.91 7.60 47.26
C SER A 1087 -45.58 9.01 47.78
N THR A 1088 -45.85 10.02 46.95
CA THR A 1088 -46.94 11.01 47.18
C THR A 1088 -47.15 11.91 45.95
N LYS A 1089 -48.35 12.48 45.80
CA LYS A 1089 -48.76 13.36 44.69
C LYS A 1089 -48.41 14.83 44.97
N SER A 1090 -48.04 15.57 43.91
CA SER A 1090 -48.47 16.96 43.68
C SER A 1090 -48.44 17.16 42.15
N GLN A 1091 -49.53 17.43 41.43
CA GLN A 1091 -50.30 18.67 41.43
C GLN A 1091 -49.43 19.95 41.46
N LEU A 1092 -49.27 20.56 40.29
CA LEU A 1092 -49.33 22.01 40.13
C LEU A 1092 -49.91 22.33 38.74
N ARG A 1093 -50.27 23.60 38.52
CA ARG A 1093 -51.29 24.01 37.55
C ARG A 1093 -50.89 25.34 36.92
N SER A 1094 -51.02 25.47 35.60
CA SER A 1094 -50.97 26.75 34.91
C SER A 1094 -51.90 26.74 33.70
N ASP A 1095 -52.98 27.52 33.79
CA ASP A 1095 -53.90 27.81 32.69
C ASP A 1095 -53.57 29.23 32.17
N ASN A 1096 -53.43 29.46 30.85
CA ASN A 1096 -53.93 30.70 30.21
C ASN A 1096 -53.85 30.77 28.66
N SER A 1097 -55.00 30.52 28.03
CA SER A 1097 -55.67 31.30 26.98
C SER A 1097 -54.97 32.53 26.33
N SER A 1098 -55.04 32.61 24.98
CA SER A 1098 -55.57 33.78 24.22
C SER A 1098 -55.93 33.42 22.76
N SER A 1099 -56.91 34.13 22.15
CA SER A 1099 -57.43 33.94 20.77
C SER A 1099 -57.55 35.30 20.04
N VAL A 1100 -57.96 35.50 18.78
CA VAL A 1100 -58.90 34.89 17.78
C VAL A 1100 -58.39 35.29 16.34
N PRO A 1101 -59.08 35.17 15.16
CA PRO A 1101 -60.44 34.66 14.81
C PRO A 1101 -60.59 33.70 13.59
N HIS A 1102 -61.80 33.12 13.50
CA HIS A 1102 -62.73 32.90 12.36
C HIS A 1102 -62.54 33.55 10.95
N PRO A 1103 -63.35 33.16 9.92
CA PRO A 1103 -64.12 31.90 9.69
C PRO A 1103 -64.18 31.40 8.21
N TYR A 1104 -64.79 30.22 7.95
CA TYR A 1104 -66.00 30.07 7.08
C TYR A 1104 -66.66 28.65 7.22
N ALA A 1105 -67.83 28.44 6.60
CA ALA A 1105 -68.68 27.23 6.66
C ALA A 1105 -68.06 25.99 5.96
N GLY A 1106 -68.49 24.71 6.15
CA GLY A 1106 -69.68 24.09 6.75
C GLY A 1106 -70.51 23.32 5.69
N GLY A 1107 -71.21 22.19 5.93
CA GLY A 1107 -71.41 21.30 7.08
C GLY A 1107 -72.65 20.40 6.88
N LYS A 1108 -72.75 19.22 7.53
CA LYS A 1108 -74.01 18.41 7.69
C LYS A 1108 -73.82 17.21 8.66
N LYS A 1109 -74.91 16.58 9.11
CA LYS A 1109 -74.94 15.55 10.18
C LYS A 1109 -75.52 14.20 9.70
N ALA A 1110 -75.01 13.09 10.22
CA ALA A 1110 -75.66 11.78 10.34
C ALA A 1110 -75.18 11.07 11.63
N ARG A 1111 -75.83 9.98 12.07
CA ARG A 1111 -75.65 9.35 13.41
C ARG A 1111 -75.21 7.88 13.36
N HIS A 1112 -74.17 7.53 14.14
CA HIS A 1112 -73.96 6.25 14.87
C HIS A 1112 -73.92 4.91 14.06
N PRO A 1113 -73.51 3.75 14.64
CA PRO A 1113 -73.10 3.45 16.03
C PRO A 1113 -71.67 2.86 16.19
N LEU A 1114 -71.33 2.39 17.40
CA LEU A 1114 -70.05 1.74 17.73
C LEU A 1114 -70.05 0.21 17.43
N PRO A 1115 -68.87 -0.38 17.16
CA PRO A 1115 -68.42 -1.66 17.73
C PRO A 1115 -67.54 -1.36 18.97
N ARG A 1116 -67.88 -1.74 20.21
CA ARG A 1116 -68.12 -3.08 20.80
C ARG A 1116 -66.83 -3.90 20.97
N ALA A 1117 -66.51 -4.23 22.23
CA ALA A 1117 -65.26 -4.87 22.63
C ALA A 1117 -65.16 -6.36 22.23
N LEU A 1118 -63.92 -6.85 22.18
CA LEU A 1118 -63.56 -8.24 21.92
C LEU A 1118 -63.90 -9.16 23.13
N PRO A 1119 -64.37 -10.40 22.89
CA PRO A 1119 -64.56 -11.40 23.95
C PRO A 1119 -63.26 -12.13 24.30
N ALA A 1120 -63.15 -12.63 25.53
CA ALA A 1120 -62.06 -13.51 25.96
C ALA A 1120 -62.28 -14.97 25.47
N PRO A 1121 -61.21 -15.76 25.25
CA PRO A 1121 -61.32 -17.18 24.87
C PRO A 1121 -61.92 -18.06 25.98
N ILE A 1122 -62.65 -19.10 25.59
CA ILE A 1122 -63.19 -20.14 26.48
C ILE A 1122 -62.18 -21.30 26.58
N PRO A 1123 -62.00 -21.95 27.75
CA PRO A 1123 -61.05 -23.06 27.87
C PRO A 1123 -61.53 -24.33 27.15
N VAL A 1124 -60.60 -25.04 26.49
CA VAL A 1124 -60.85 -26.37 25.93
C VAL A 1124 -60.40 -27.43 26.95
N GLN A 1125 -61.29 -28.35 27.33
CA GLN A 1125 -60.93 -29.52 28.13
C GLN A 1125 -60.35 -30.62 27.22
N LEU A 1126 -59.21 -31.19 27.60
CA LEU A 1126 -58.72 -32.45 27.04
C LEU A 1126 -59.22 -33.65 27.87
N PRO A 1127 -59.30 -34.86 27.29
CA PRO A 1127 -59.65 -36.08 28.02
C PRO A 1127 -58.57 -36.48 29.04
N PRO A 1128 -58.91 -37.29 30.06
CA PRO A 1128 -57.96 -37.75 31.06
C PRO A 1128 -56.90 -38.69 30.45
N ALA A 1129 -55.65 -38.53 30.89
CA ALA A 1129 -54.56 -39.45 30.57
C ALA A 1129 -54.68 -40.75 31.40
N PRO A 1130 -54.17 -41.90 30.89
CA PRO A 1130 -54.13 -43.14 31.66
C PRO A 1130 -53.08 -43.09 32.78
N ASP A 1131 -53.34 -43.83 33.87
CA ASP A 1131 -52.47 -43.85 35.05
C ASP A 1131 -51.04 -44.38 34.75
N PRO A 1132 -49.98 -43.79 35.35
CA PRO A 1132 -48.62 -44.27 35.16
C PRO A 1132 -48.38 -45.63 35.81
N VAL A 1133 -47.76 -46.57 35.07
CA VAL A 1133 -47.32 -47.85 35.61
C VAL A 1133 -46.12 -47.63 36.54
N HIS A 1134 -46.31 -47.86 37.85
CA HIS A 1134 -45.21 -47.88 38.82
C HIS A 1134 -44.25 -49.06 38.54
N ILE A 1135 -43.00 -48.74 38.20
CA ILE A 1135 -41.90 -49.72 38.12
C ILE A 1135 -40.89 -49.38 39.22
N ASN A 1136 -40.83 -50.22 40.27
CA ASN A 1136 -39.79 -50.16 41.28
C ASN A 1136 -38.54 -50.90 40.77
N ALA A 1137 -37.57 -50.15 40.23
CA ALA A 1137 -36.24 -50.64 39.87
C ALA A 1137 -35.17 -49.62 40.31
N ASN A 1138 -34.01 -50.12 40.72
CA ASN A 1138 -32.90 -49.29 41.19
C ASN A 1138 -32.19 -48.61 39.99
N PRO A 1139 -32.01 -47.28 39.95
CA PRO A 1139 -31.53 -46.59 38.75
C PRO A 1139 -30.13 -46.98 38.24
N GLN A 1140 -29.28 -47.59 39.08
CA GLN A 1140 -27.92 -47.99 38.68
C GLN A 1140 -27.85 -49.32 37.91
N ASP A 1141 -28.93 -50.10 37.90
CA ASP A 1141 -28.97 -51.44 37.26
C ASP A 1141 -29.62 -51.41 35.86
N LEU A 1142 -29.98 -50.22 35.34
CA LEU A 1142 -30.64 -50.04 34.04
C LEU A 1142 -29.62 -49.94 32.89
N PRO A 1143 -29.70 -50.79 31.85
CA PRO A 1143 -28.80 -50.70 30.70
C PRO A 1143 -29.05 -49.41 29.91
N ILE A 1144 -27.96 -48.83 29.36
CA ILE A 1144 -27.93 -47.49 28.73
C ILE A 1144 -29.06 -47.29 27.70
N ALA A 1145 -29.40 -48.30 26.91
CA ALA A 1145 -30.49 -48.22 25.93
C ALA A 1145 -31.87 -47.91 26.57
N GLN A 1146 -32.17 -48.48 27.74
CA GLN A 1146 -33.40 -48.15 28.49
C GLN A 1146 -33.32 -46.77 29.15
N LEU A 1147 -32.13 -46.34 29.58
CA LEU A 1147 -31.92 -44.97 30.09
C LEU A 1147 -32.20 -43.93 29.01
N VAL A 1148 -31.66 -44.13 27.79
CA VAL A 1148 -31.91 -43.28 26.61
C VAL A 1148 -33.38 -43.32 26.19
N GLN A 1149 -34.03 -44.49 26.25
CA GLN A 1149 -35.46 -44.61 25.94
C GLN A 1149 -36.33 -43.83 26.93
N LEU A 1150 -36.04 -43.91 28.23
CA LEU A 1150 -36.72 -43.13 29.28
C LEU A 1150 -36.46 -41.62 29.14
N LEU A 1151 -35.24 -41.21 28.77
CA LEU A 1151 -34.89 -39.81 28.54
C LEU A 1151 -35.67 -39.23 27.36
N ASN A 1152 -35.71 -39.94 26.22
CA ASN A 1152 -36.49 -39.55 25.05
C ASN A 1152 -37.99 -39.51 25.35
N GLN A 1153 -38.50 -40.42 26.19
CA GLN A 1153 -39.90 -40.46 26.60
C GLN A 1153 -40.28 -39.31 27.56
N ARG A 1154 -39.34 -38.79 28.35
CA ARG A 1154 -39.52 -37.52 29.10
C ARG A 1154 -39.51 -36.31 28.16
N LEU A 1155 -38.51 -36.22 27.28
CA LEU A 1155 -38.33 -35.09 26.35
C LEU A 1155 -39.53 -34.90 25.41
N GLY A 1156 -40.08 -35.99 24.87
CA GLY A 1156 -41.25 -35.94 23.98
C GLY A 1156 -42.56 -35.47 24.63
N ASN A 1157 -42.64 -35.43 25.98
CA ASN A 1157 -43.83 -35.04 26.73
C ASN A 1157 -43.76 -33.62 27.32
N HIS A 1158 -42.71 -32.84 27.00
CA HIS A 1158 -42.48 -31.47 27.51
C HIS A 1158 -42.44 -31.31 29.05
N GLN A 1159 -42.31 -32.40 29.81
CA GLN A 1159 -42.19 -32.36 31.27
C GLN A 1159 -40.73 -32.22 31.70
N TRP A 1160 -40.17 -31.01 31.53
CA TRP A 1160 -38.90 -30.62 32.13
C TRP A 1160 -39.12 -29.64 33.28
N ASN A 1161 -38.65 -30.00 34.49
CA ASN A 1161 -38.70 -29.13 35.67
C ASN A 1161 -37.31 -28.51 35.91
N PRO A 1162 -37.12 -27.19 35.72
CA PRO A 1162 -35.80 -26.54 35.83
C PRO A 1162 -35.27 -26.39 37.27
N GLN A 1163 -35.73 -27.21 38.22
CA GLN A 1163 -35.26 -27.25 39.61
C GLN A 1163 -34.71 -28.62 40.07
N GLU A 1164 -34.63 -29.64 39.20
CA GLU A 1164 -33.91 -30.89 39.52
C GLU A 1164 -32.39 -30.68 39.41
N THR A 1165 -31.68 -30.62 40.54
CA THR A 1165 -30.20 -30.58 40.61
C THR A 1165 -29.61 -31.99 40.75
N LEU A 1166 -28.51 -32.28 40.05
CA LEU A 1166 -27.85 -33.59 40.15
C LEU A 1166 -27.12 -33.79 41.50
N PRO A 1167 -27.03 -35.04 42.00
CA PRO A 1167 -26.19 -35.37 43.16
C PRO A 1167 -24.70 -35.19 42.84
N GLY A 1168 -23.97 -34.51 43.72
CA GLY A 1168 -22.55 -34.26 43.53
C GLY A 1168 -21.69 -35.51 43.72
N TYR A 1169 -20.90 -35.86 42.70
CA TYR A 1169 -19.83 -36.84 42.83
C TYR A 1169 -18.62 -36.22 43.53
N ARG A 1170 -18.10 -36.92 44.55
CA ARG A 1170 -16.73 -36.74 45.03
C ARG A 1170 -15.85 -37.84 44.46
N THR A 1171 -14.67 -37.49 44.00
CA THR A 1171 -13.58 -38.44 43.73
C THR A 1171 -12.30 -37.95 44.39
N THR A 1172 -11.69 -38.83 45.17
CA THR A 1172 -10.27 -38.86 45.50
C THR A 1172 -9.46 -39.34 44.30
#